data_AF-A0A0G0IIR3-F1
#
_entry.id   AF-A0A0G0IIR3-F1
#
_cell.length_a   1.000
_cell.length_b   1.000
_cell.length_c   1.000
_cell.angle_alpha   90.00
_cell.angle_beta   90.00
_cell.angle_gamma   90.00
#
_symmetry.space_group_name_H-M   'P 1'
#
loop_
_entity.id
_entity.type
_entity.pdbx_description
1 polymer ?
#
loop_
_entity_poly.entity_id
_entity_poly.type
_entity_poly.pdbx_seq_one_letter_code
_entity_poly.pdbx_strand_id
1 'polypeptide(L)'
;MLKSLLYPKSIAIIGASSDSKKIGYSIAANITAYKFKGKTYFVNIHKDIIMGKKSYASILDISEKVDLAIIIIPSRSVNTVLEDCGKKGVSSAIIISAGFSEVGEEGKKLEEEMKQISQKYSMQVLGPNCLGLLNSQNNLNASFADGMIRDGNVAFFSQSGALCSAMLDWAVDKNFGFSQFMSIGNKAVIDESTVLEFFREEKSAQIILGYLEGFKRGKKFIEEAKKCVDKPIILLKGAESQQGIKVAASHTGAMAQDDKIVDAALSDANIIRAKDLEDFFHLAMFFSWQPMLEGGNIAIVTNAGGLAVVTTDAVAKSSVTLASFEKESIENLKKFLPESSNMQNPLDIIGDADPDRYKQAIVAIKKDKNVNGILLLLTPQTVTDVKNTAEQMVLALNGCNKPVAACFLGGARVSDGVRVLLKNRIPTFEYPHQAVRMFDAMHQYIIKKEKLSKQAMAQKYKKICLKPKIYEEIKNNISETRRNGFNNLHFKDCFRLLDLYEIPKVKTQYIESKNTIESLLSEFQFPLYAKIDSPHVLHKSDSGGVVAKITDMKMAVSAYEQILKNIKKNVPGAKIHSVVFQEMVGNSLEVIIGAKRDSQFGPVIMFGLGGVFVELFKDVSLNLTPVSLTAAKEMIERVKLYPLLKGMRGQERYDIDSIADVINKISQMMVDFEEIKEIDINPAMVAHKNRGILAVDCRIII
;
A
#
# COMPACT_ATOMS: atom_id res chain seq x y z
N MET A 1 9.73 -11.53 23.41
CA MET A 1 11.10 -11.82 22.92
C MET A 1 11.82 -10.57 22.40
N LEU A 2 11.11 -9.55 21.89
CA LEU A 2 11.70 -8.44 21.11
C LEU A 2 11.91 -7.11 21.88
N LYS A 3 11.54 -7.06 23.17
CA LYS A 3 11.86 -5.94 24.07
C LYS A 3 13.36 -5.69 24.18
N SER A 4 14.22 -6.68 23.99
CA SER A 4 15.67 -6.50 24.03
C SER A 4 16.20 -5.59 22.93
N LEU A 5 15.52 -5.48 21.78
CA LEU A 5 15.92 -4.58 20.71
C LEU A 5 15.55 -3.12 21.02
N LEU A 6 14.28 -2.87 21.38
CA LEU A 6 13.76 -1.51 21.62
C LEU A 6 14.05 -0.98 23.03
N TYR A 7 14.06 -1.87 24.03
CA TYR A 7 14.19 -1.59 25.46
C TYR A 7 15.26 -2.49 26.15
N PRO A 8 16.51 -2.51 25.66
CA PRO A 8 17.58 -3.25 26.31
C PRO A 8 17.88 -2.70 27.71
N LYS A 9 18.27 -3.57 28.65
CA LYS A 9 18.84 -3.16 29.95
C LYS A 9 20.37 -3.12 29.91
N SER A 10 20.98 -3.85 28.97
CA SER A 10 22.41 -3.85 28.73
C SER A 10 22.73 -3.97 27.25
N ILE A 11 23.76 -3.25 26.80
CA ILE A 11 24.21 -3.25 25.42
C ILE A 11 25.72 -3.52 25.32
N ALA A 12 26.15 -4.23 24.29
CA ALA A 12 27.55 -4.37 23.92
C ALA A 12 27.80 -3.77 22.53
N ILE A 13 28.79 -2.89 22.42
CA ILE A 13 29.18 -2.28 21.14
C ILE A 13 30.45 -2.99 20.65
N ILE A 14 30.31 -3.80 19.61
CA ILE A 14 31.37 -4.62 19.04
C ILE A 14 31.94 -3.91 17.81
N GLY A 15 33.24 -3.61 17.87
CA GLY A 15 33.88 -2.66 16.97
C GLY A 15 33.92 -1.24 17.52
N ALA A 16 33.64 -1.05 18.81
CA ALA A 16 33.83 0.23 19.49
C ALA A 16 35.29 0.69 19.37
N SER A 17 35.52 2.00 19.23
CA SER A 17 36.87 2.55 19.07
C SER A 17 37.03 3.86 19.83
N SER A 18 38.28 4.17 20.21
CA SER A 18 38.70 5.48 20.72
C SER A 18 38.99 6.49 19.60
N ASP A 19 39.11 6.03 18.34
CA ASP A 19 39.33 6.88 17.17
C ASP A 19 38.03 7.54 16.70
N SER A 20 37.95 8.86 16.82
CA SER A 20 36.77 9.66 16.49
C SER A 20 36.35 9.63 15.02
N LYS A 21 37.21 9.10 14.13
CA LYS A 21 36.88 8.94 12.70
C LYS A 21 36.13 7.64 12.41
N LYS A 22 36.07 6.70 13.35
CA LYS A 22 35.42 5.39 13.14
C LYS A 22 33.96 5.42 13.59
N ILE A 23 33.11 4.73 12.84
CA ILE A 23 31.67 4.59 13.14
C ILE A 23 31.44 4.01 14.55
N GLY A 24 32.27 3.06 14.99
CA GLY A 24 32.19 2.48 16.34
C GLY A 24 32.42 3.50 17.46
N TYR A 25 33.19 4.56 17.22
CA TYR A 25 33.27 5.70 18.15
C TYR A 25 31.96 6.48 18.15
N SER A 26 31.40 6.82 16.99
CA SER A 26 30.16 7.59 16.88
C SER A 26 28.99 6.92 17.62
N ILE A 27 28.84 5.60 17.50
CA ILE A 27 27.82 4.85 18.23
C ILE A 27 28.07 4.91 19.75
N ALA A 28 29.31 4.73 20.21
CA ALA A 28 29.65 4.82 21.62
C ALA A 28 29.41 6.23 22.19
N ALA A 29 29.75 7.26 21.42
CA ALA A 29 29.50 8.65 21.74
C ALA A 29 27.99 8.93 21.82
N ASN A 30 27.20 8.46 20.85
CA ASN A 30 25.76 8.63 20.81
C ASN A 30 25.06 8.02 22.03
N ILE A 31 25.36 6.75 22.35
CA ILE A 31 24.82 6.10 23.55
C ILE A 31 25.11 6.90 24.82
N THR A 32 26.35 7.38 24.94
CA THR A 32 26.81 8.13 26.12
C THR A 32 26.15 9.51 26.19
N ALA A 33 26.13 10.24 25.08
CA ALA A 33 25.56 11.58 24.97
C ALA A 33 24.04 11.58 25.18
N TYR A 34 23.33 10.53 24.72
CA TYR A 34 21.88 10.43 24.91
C TYR A 34 21.49 10.06 26.35
N LYS A 35 22.47 9.66 27.17
CA LYS A 35 22.31 9.24 28.56
C LYS A 35 21.46 7.97 28.69
N PHE A 36 21.76 6.97 27.86
CA PHE A 36 21.16 5.65 27.99
C PHE A 36 21.31 5.13 29.43
N LYS A 37 20.20 4.68 30.02
CA LYS A 37 20.15 4.31 31.45
C LYS A 37 20.66 2.88 31.72
N GLY A 38 20.74 2.04 30.70
CA GLY A 38 21.22 0.67 30.84
C GLY A 38 22.74 0.57 30.92
N LYS A 39 23.25 -0.65 31.12
CA LYS A 39 24.69 -0.92 31.14
C LYS A 39 25.25 -0.92 29.72
N THR A 40 26.44 -0.34 29.54
CA THR A 40 27.12 -0.27 28.24
C THR A 40 28.50 -0.91 28.35
N TYR A 41 28.76 -1.88 27.50
CA TYR A 41 30.04 -2.56 27.37
C TYR A 41 30.65 -2.27 25.99
N PHE A 42 31.97 -2.07 25.95
CA PHE A 42 32.72 -1.85 24.71
C PHE A 42 33.54 -3.10 24.39
N VAL A 43 33.48 -3.58 23.15
CA VAL A 43 34.24 -4.74 22.69
C VAL A 43 35.16 -4.29 21.55
N ASN A 44 36.46 -4.42 21.79
CA ASN A 44 37.56 -4.07 20.90
C ASN A 44 38.74 -5.02 21.15
N ILE A 45 39.24 -5.63 20.08
CA ILE A 45 40.33 -6.63 20.15
C ILE A 45 41.62 -6.08 20.76
N HIS A 46 41.88 -4.78 20.66
CA HIS A 46 43.05 -4.11 21.22
C HIS A 46 42.88 -3.73 22.71
N LYS A 47 41.69 -3.94 23.29
CA LYS A 47 41.37 -3.64 24.69
C LYS A 47 41.59 -2.16 25.09
N ASP A 48 41.34 -1.24 24.17
CA ASP A 48 41.44 0.20 24.40
C ASP A 48 40.53 0.70 25.53
N ILE A 49 40.88 1.82 26.17
CA ILE A 49 39.93 2.56 27.01
C ILE A 49 39.05 3.41 26.09
N ILE A 50 37.73 3.18 26.14
CA ILE A 50 36.75 3.82 25.26
C ILE A 50 35.75 4.57 26.13
N MET A 51 35.54 5.87 25.86
CA MET A 51 34.66 6.74 26.66
C MET A 51 34.98 6.69 28.17
N GLY A 52 36.26 6.56 28.53
CA GLY A 52 36.71 6.43 29.92
C GLY A 52 36.36 5.10 30.59
N LYS A 53 35.87 4.10 29.85
CA LYS A 53 35.53 2.77 30.36
C LYS A 53 36.44 1.69 29.75
N LYS A 54 36.65 0.61 30.51
CA LYS A 54 37.34 -0.60 30.05
C LYS A 54 36.58 -1.22 28.87
N SER A 55 37.31 -1.68 27.86
CA SER A 55 36.80 -2.56 26.82
C SER A 55 37.23 -4.02 27.02
N TYR A 56 36.53 -4.92 26.33
CA TYR A 56 36.73 -6.36 26.35
C TYR A 56 37.19 -6.84 24.97
N ALA A 57 37.97 -7.92 24.90
CA ALA A 57 38.42 -8.45 23.60
C ALA A 57 37.31 -9.23 22.90
N SER A 58 36.49 -9.97 23.67
CA SER A 58 35.31 -10.66 23.19
C SER A 58 34.08 -10.32 24.05
N ILE A 59 32.89 -10.43 23.46
CA ILE A 59 31.62 -10.36 24.20
C ILE A 59 31.52 -11.48 25.25
N LEU A 60 32.20 -12.60 25.04
CA LEU A 60 32.24 -13.72 25.98
C LEU A 60 32.95 -13.36 27.30
N ASP A 61 33.87 -12.38 27.27
CA ASP A 61 34.63 -11.94 28.44
C ASP A 61 33.82 -11.06 29.40
N ILE A 62 32.65 -10.57 28.97
CA ILE A 62 31.76 -9.76 29.80
C ILE A 62 31.08 -10.73 30.77
N SER A 63 31.24 -10.59 32.09
CA SER A 63 30.62 -11.52 33.05
C SER A 63 29.09 -11.37 33.10
N GLU A 64 28.60 -10.16 32.90
CA GLU A 64 27.18 -9.82 32.99
C GLU A 64 26.38 -10.23 31.75
N LYS A 65 25.05 -10.22 31.88
CA LYS A 65 24.12 -10.46 30.77
C LYS A 65 24.12 -9.27 29.81
N VAL A 66 24.14 -9.55 28.51
CA VAL A 66 23.99 -8.57 27.42
C VAL A 66 22.67 -8.82 26.71
N ASP A 67 21.79 -7.81 26.68
CA ASP A 67 20.50 -7.93 25.99
C ASP A 67 20.61 -7.64 24.48
N LEU A 68 21.42 -6.64 24.11
CA LEU A 68 21.59 -6.16 22.74
C LEU A 68 23.06 -6.05 22.34
N ALA A 69 23.45 -6.65 21.21
CA ALA A 69 24.75 -6.43 20.58
C ALA A 69 24.64 -5.46 19.39
N ILE A 70 25.52 -4.47 19.30
CA ILE A 70 25.63 -3.56 18.15
C ILE A 70 26.96 -3.88 17.45
N ILE A 71 26.91 -4.34 16.21
CA ILE A 71 28.05 -4.91 15.50
C ILE A 71 28.45 -3.98 14.35
N ILE A 72 29.68 -3.46 14.41
CA ILE A 72 30.29 -2.59 13.40
C ILE A 72 31.76 -2.99 13.14
N ILE A 73 31.93 -4.14 12.50
CA ILE A 73 33.22 -4.74 12.13
C ILE A 73 33.19 -5.19 10.66
N PRO A 74 34.33 -5.53 10.01
CA PRO A 74 34.32 -6.04 8.64
C PRO A 74 33.37 -7.23 8.45
N SER A 75 32.59 -7.25 7.35
CA SER A 75 31.51 -8.23 7.12
C SER A 75 31.96 -9.69 7.29
N ARG A 76 33.17 -10.02 6.82
CA ARG A 76 33.76 -11.36 6.93
C ARG A 76 33.91 -11.88 8.36
N SER A 77 33.96 -11.00 9.35
CA SER A 77 34.08 -11.36 10.77
C SER A 77 32.75 -11.31 11.53
N VAL A 78 31.68 -10.80 10.89
CA VAL A 78 30.38 -10.60 11.55
C VAL A 78 29.77 -11.93 12.00
N ASN A 79 29.77 -12.96 11.15
CA ASN A 79 29.15 -14.25 11.48
C ASN A 79 29.82 -14.93 12.68
N THR A 80 31.16 -14.90 12.75
CA THR A 80 31.90 -15.41 13.91
C THR A 80 31.52 -14.68 15.21
N VAL A 81 31.42 -13.35 15.16
CA VAL A 81 31.04 -12.55 16.32
C VAL A 81 29.57 -12.74 16.68
N LEU A 82 28.69 -12.91 15.70
CA LEU A 82 27.27 -13.17 15.92
C LEU A 82 27.07 -14.54 16.61
N GLU A 83 27.84 -15.55 16.22
CA GLU A 83 27.88 -16.86 16.88
C GLU A 83 28.30 -16.72 18.35
N ASP A 84 29.32 -15.91 18.64
CA ASP A 84 29.75 -15.63 20.02
C ASP A 84 28.68 -14.87 20.83
N CYS A 85 27.94 -13.95 20.20
CA CYS A 85 26.77 -13.34 20.81
C CYS A 85 25.70 -14.39 21.14
N GLY A 86 25.50 -15.38 20.26
CA GLY A 86 24.59 -16.50 20.45
C GLY A 86 24.98 -17.35 21.66
N LYS A 87 26.26 -17.74 21.76
CA LYS A 87 26.82 -18.46 22.92
C LYS A 87 26.69 -17.67 24.21
N LYS A 88 26.79 -16.34 24.16
CA LYS A 88 26.59 -15.44 25.30
C LYS A 88 25.13 -15.33 25.74
N GLY A 89 24.18 -15.80 24.93
CA GLY A 89 22.74 -15.69 25.18
C GLY A 89 22.16 -14.31 24.88
N VAL A 90 22.80 -13.56 23.96
CA VAL A 90 22.27 -12.27 23.50
C VAL A 90 20.96 -12.49 22.75
N SER A 91 19.92 -11.74 23.08
CA SER A 91 18.59 -11.92 22.48
C SER A 91 18.41 -11.15 21.17
N SER A 92 19.16 -10.06 20.97
CA SER A 92 19.05 -9.23 19.78
C SER A 92 20.40 -8.64 19.33
N ALA A 93 20.58 -8.50 18.03
CA ALA A 93 21.73 -7.84 17.43
C ALA A 93 21.30 -6.79 16.40
N ILE A 94 22.05 -5.69 16.32
CA ILE A 94 21.99 -4.71 15.24
C ILE A 94 23.30 -4.82 14.47
N ILE A 95 23.22 -5.19 13.20
CA ILE A 95 24.39 -5.29 12.33
C ILE A 95 24.41 -4.04 11.44
N ILE A 96 25.33 -3.13 11.78
CA ILE A 96 25.53 -1.89 11.05
C ILE A 96 26.33 -2.14 9.77
N SER A 97 27.28 -3.09 9.83
CA SER A 97 28.18 -3.40 8.74
C SER A 97 27.48 -3.71 7.42
N ALA A 98 27.97 -3.09 6.35
CA ALA A 98 27.69 -3.45 4.97
C ALA A 98 28.65 -4.57 4.48
N GLY A 99 28.51 -5.00 3.24
CA GLY A 99 29.23 -6.10 2.59
C GLY A 99 28.46 -7.42 2.53
N PHE A 100 27.13 -7.37 2.45
CA PHE A 100 26.22 -8.53 2.43
C PHE A 100 25.47 -8.63 1.09
N SER A 101 24.19 -9.00 1.05
CA SER A 101 23.47 -9.29 -0.19
C SER A 101 23.45 -8.14 -1.21
N GLU A 102 23.69 -6.91 -0.78
CA GLU A 102 23.82 -5.71 -1.61
C GLU A 102 25.09 -5.67 -2.47
N VAL A 103 26.14 -6.45 -2.13
CA VAL A 103 27.39 -6.49 -2.92
C VAL A 103 27.50 -7.69 -3.86
N GLY A 104 26.45 -8.51 -3.98
CA GLY A 104 26.36 -9.63 -4.91
C GLY A 104 26.38 -11.02 -4.25
N GLU A 105 26.73 -12.05 -5.03
CA GLU A 105 26.55 -13.46 -4.63
C GLU A 105 27.37 -13.90 -3.42
N GLU A 106 28.61 -13.43 -3.26
CA GLU A 106 29.40 -13.73 -2.05
C GLU A 106 28.76 -13.15 -0.79
N GLY A 107 28.28 -11.90 -0.88
CA GLY A 107 27.60 -11.24 0.21
C GLY A 107 26.24 -11.88 0.54
N LYS A 108 25.52 -12.41 -0.46
CA LYS A 108 24.32 -13.24 -0.23
C LYS A 108 24.62 -14.49 0.58
N LYS A 109 25.75 -15.17 0.32
CA LYS A 109 26.18 -16.35 1.12
C LYS A 109 26.47 -15.97 2.57
N LEU A 110 27.18 -14.85 2.78
CA LEU A 110 27.44 -14.33 4.14
C LEU A 110 26.14 -14.00 4.88
N GLU A 111 25.17 -13.39 4.19
CA GLU A 111 23.87 -13.06 4.77
C GLU A 111 23.04 -14.32 5.09
N GLU A 112 23.15 -15.38 4.28
CA GLU A 112 22.45 -16.63 4.54
C GLU A 112 23.02 -17.37 5.75
N GLU A 113 24.34 -17.42 5.90
CA GLU A 113 25.00 -17.94 7.11
C GLU A 113 24.57 -17.13 8.35
N MET A 114 24.51 -15.81 8.24
CA MET A 114 24.02 -14.92 9.31
C MET A 114 22.59 -15.29 9.75
N LYS A 115 21.68 -15.60 8.79
CA LYS A 115 20.31 -16.05 9.08
C LYS A 115 20.29 -17.41 9.79
N GLN A 116 21.14 -18.34 9.37
CA GLN A 116 21.26 -19.65 10.01
C GLN A 116 21.70 -19.52 11.48
N ILE A 117 22.67 -18.66 11.78
CA ILE A 117 23.11 -18.37 13.15
C ILE A 117 21.98 -17.74 13.96
N SER A 118 21.28 -16.75 13.39
CA SER A 118 20.10 -16.13 14.01
C SER A 118 19.05 -17.17 14.39
N GLN A 119 18.73 -18.12 13.50
CA GLN A 119 17.79 -19.21 13.76
C GLN A 119 18.31 -20.16 14.86
N LYS A 120 19.57 -20.59 14.77
CA LYS A 120 20.22 -21.52 15.72
C LYS A 120 20.11 -21.01 17.16
N TYR A 121 20.28 -19.72 17.38
CA TYR A 121 20.24 -19.10 18.72
C TYR A 121 18.92 -18.39 19.03
N SER A 122 17.92 -18.47 18.16
CA SER A 122 16.67 -17.71 18.27
C SER A 122 16.90 -16.20 18.48
N MET A 123 17.99 -15.68 17.89
CA MET A 123 18.41 -14.29 18.03
C MET A 123 17.76 -13.43 16.97
N GLN A 124 17.26 -12.26 17.37
CA GLN A 124 16.66 -11.29 16.47
C GLN A 124 17.74 -10.38 15.88
N VAL A 125 17.72 -10.12 14.57
CA VAL A 125 18.77 -9.36 13.89
C VAL A 125 18.18 -8.22 13.06
N LEU A 126 18.53 -6.98 13.40
CA LEU A 126 18.25 -5.79 12.60
C LEU A 126 19.40 -5.54 11.61
N GLY A 127 19.06 -5.26 10.35
CA GLY A 127 20.02 -5.11 9.25
C GLY A 127 20.22 -6.42 8.47
N PRO A 128 21.44 -6.71 7.97
CA PRO A 128 22.66 -5.89 8.03
C PRO A 128 22.55 -4.61 7.19
N ASN A 129 23.65 -3.87 7.04
CA ASN A 129 23.72 -2.66 6.22
C ASN A 129 22.63 -1.64 6.59
N CYS A 130 22.60 -1.23 7.85
CA CYS A 130 21.60 -0.32 8.38
C CYS A 130 22.24 0.83 9.16
N LEU A 131 21.51 1.94 9.31
CA LEU A 131 21.95 3.06 10.16
C LEU A 131 21.93 2.71 11.65
N GLY A 132 21.03 1.80 12.04
CA GLY A 132 20.75 1.42 13.42
C GLY A 132 19.36 1.86 13.91
N LEU A 133 19.24 2.04 15.22
CA LEU A 133 17.97 2.26 15.92
C LEU A 133 18.07 3.41 16.92
N LEU A 134 17.05 4.27 16.95
CA LEU A 134 16.85 5.28 17.99
C LEU A 134 15.49 5.09 18.67
N ASN A 135 15.43 5.32 19.98
CA ASN A 135 14.20 5.25 20.77
C ASN A 135 14.24 6.33 21.86
N SER A 136 13.31 7.29 21.78
CA SER A 136 13.24 8.43 22.69
C SER A 136 12.73 8.03 24.07
N GLN A 137 11.97 6.93 24.17
CA GLN A 137 11.31 6.49 25.41
C GLN A 137 12.30 5.93 26.45
N ASN A 138 13.50 5.51 26.02
CA ASN A 138 14.54 4.98 26.89
C ASN A 138 15.93 5.57 26.61
N ASN A 139 15.99 6.70 25.88
CA ASN A 139 17.22 7.41 25.57
C ASN A 139 18.25 6.52 24.85
N LEU A 140 17.79 5.68 23.91
CA LEU A 140 18.64 4.78 23.15
C LEU A 140 18.95 5.40 21.78
N ASN A 141 20.23 5.59 21.47
CA ASN A 141 20.71 5.89 20.12
C ASN A 141 21.76 4.85 19.75
N ALA A 142 21.29 3.68 19.33
CA ALA A 142 22.09 2.55 18.84
C ALA A 142 22.34 2.71 17.33
N SER A 143 22.77 3.90 16.92
CA SER A 143 23.01 4.27 15.53
C SER A 143 24.25 5.17 15.42
N PHE A 144 24.72 5.35 14.19
CA PHE A 144 25.76 6.34 13.88
C PHE A 144 25.21 7.62 13.24
N ALA A 145 23.90 7.86 13.37
CA ALA A 145 23.29 9.11 12.95
C ALA A 145 23.84 10.29 13.75
N ASP A 146 23.91 11.46 13.12
CA ASP A 146 24.22 12.69 13.83
C ASP A 146 22.98 13.19 14.58
N GLY A 147 23.18 13.63 15.82
CA GLY A 147 22.11 14.11 16.69
C GLY A 147 21.24 13.04 17.36
N MET A 148 20.23 13.53 18.09
CA MET A 148 19.27 12.73 18.86
C MET A 148 17.86 13.03 18.38
N ILE A 149 16.98 12.02 18.40
CA ILE A 149 15.56 12.29 18.16
C ILE A 149 14.96 13.02 19.36
N ARG A 150 14.09 13.98 19.06
CA ARG A 150 13.19 14.58 20.05
C ARG A 150 12.06 13.61 20.34
N ASP A 151 11.55 13.63 21.58
CA ASP A 151 10.36 12.87 21.93
C ASP A 151 9.14 13.33 21.11
N GLY A 152 8.34 12.38 20.66
CA GLY A 152 7.21 12.60 19.76
C GLY A 152 6.36 11.34 19.60
N ASN A 153 5.32 11.43 18.77
CA ASN A 153 4.29 10.40 18.64
C ASN A 153 4.40 9.56 17.35
N VAL A 154 5.48 9.71 16.58
CA VAL A 154 5.67 9.01 15.31
C VAL A 154 6.75 7.94 15.43
N ALA A 155 6.40 6.72 15.06
CA ALA A 155 7.36 5.65 14.84
C ALA A 155 7.74 5.60 13.36
N PHE A 156 9.03 5.65 13.07
CA PHE A 156 9.55 5.66 11.70
C PHE A 156 10.39 4.43 11.39
N PHE A 157 10.22 3.87 10.19
CA PHE A 157 11.14 2.88 9.66
C PHE A 157 11.53 3.17 8.21
N SER A 158 12.76 2.82 7.83
CA SER A 158 13.21 3.00 6.44
C SER A 158 14.21 1.94 6.03
N GLN A 159 14.00 1.42 4.81
CA GLN A 159 14.96 0.56 4.12
C GLN A 159 16.25 1.32 3.72
N SER A 160 16.14 2.62 3.45
CA SER A 160 17.29 3.46 3.07
C SER A 160 17.90 4.17 4.28
N GLY A 161 19.20 3.94 4.51
CA GLY A 161 19.97 4.66 5.53
C GLY A 161 20.21 6.14 5.19
N ALA A 162 20.37 6.48 3.91
CA ALA A 162 20.53 7.88 3.49
C ALA A 162 19.26 8.70 3.73
N LEU A 163 18.09 8.11 3.44
CA LEU A 163 16.82 8.76 3.74
C LEU A 163 16.58 8.91 5.24
N CYS A 164 17.10 7.98 6.06
CA CYS A 164 17.08 8.13 7.51
C CYS A 164 17.82 9.40 7.95
N SER A 165 19.04 9.61 7.44
CA SER A 165 19.83 10.81 7.78
C SER A 165 19.12 12.09 7.36
N ALA A 166 18.56 12.14 6.15
CA ALA A 166 17.79 13.28 5.68
C ALA A 166 16.54 13.56 6.53
N MET A 167 15.82 12.50 6.94
CA MET A 167 14.64 12.61 7.81
C MET A 167 15.02 13.16 9.21
N LEU A 168 16.15 12.73 9.76
CA LEU A 168 16.62 13.24 11.06
C LEU A 168 17.00 14.72 10.98
N ASP A 169 17.72 15.14 9.94
CA ASP A 169 18.08 16.53 9.72
C ASP A 169 16.83 17.41 9.52
N TRP A 170 15.89 16.97 8.68
CA TRP A 170 14.59 17.62 8.50
C TRP A 170 13.82 17.75 9.82
N ALA A 171 13.85 16.70 10.67
CA ALA A 171 13.15 16.74 11.94
C ALA A 171 13.76 17.75 12.93
N VAL A 172 15.08 17.99 12.87
CA VAL A 172 15.73 19.07 13.62
C VAL A 172 15.23 20.43 13.16
N ASP A 173 15.22 20.69 11.85
CA ASP A 173 14.73 21.96 11.28
C ASP A 173 13.26 22.23 11.62
N LYS A 174 12.40 21.21 11.50
CA LYS A 174 10.96 21.33 11.76
C LYS A 174 10.57 21.16 13.23
N ASN A 175 11.53 20.94 14.14
CA ASN A 175 11.25 20.65 15.54
C ASN A 175 10.30 19.45 15.72
N PHE A 176 10.43 18.46 14.83
CA PHE A 176 9.63 17.25 14.77
C PHE A 176 10.22 16.15 15.67
N GLY A 177 9.36 15.32 16.27
CA GLY A 177 9.77 14.29 17.23
C GLY A 177 9.35 12.89 16.80
N PHE A 178 10.18 11.91 17.15
CA PHE A 178 9.91 10.50 16.92
C PHE A 178 9.85 9.75 18.26
N SER A 179 8.96 8.76 18.35
CA SER A 179 8.96 7.79 19.45
C SER A 179 10.04 6.73 19.21
N GLN A 180 10.04 6.15 18.01
CA GLN A 180 10.98 5.14 17.55
C GLN A 180 11.45 5.47 16.13
N PHE A 181 12.70 5.15 15.82
CA PHE A 181 13.29 5.41 14.51
C PHE A 181 14.21 4.25 14.13
N MET A 182 13.86 3.49 13.09
CA MET A 182 14.53 2.24 12.77
C MET A 182 14.97 2.17 11.30
N SER A 183 16.27 2.07 11.08
CA SER A 183 16.80 1.69 9.76
C SER A 183 16.86 0.17 9.67
N ILE A 184 16.18 -0.40 8.66
CA ILE A 184 16.01 -1.86 8.54
C ILE A 184 16.98 -2.50 7.53
N GLY A 185 17.67 -1.68 6.72
CA GLY A 185 18.74 -2.12 5.80
C GLY A 185 18.29 -3.22 4.86
N ASN A 186 19.05 -4.31 4.80
CA ASN A 186 18.77 -5.45 3.93
C ASN A 186 17.56 -6.29 4.36
N LYS A 187 17.06 -6.12 5.59
CA LYS A 187 15.88 -6.83 6.12
C LYS A 187 16.05 -8.36 6.09
N ALA A 188 17.22 -8.82 6.51
CA ALA A 188 17.59 -10.23 6.38
C ALA A 188 16.83 -11.14 7.36
N VAL A 189 16.62 -10.68 8.59
CA VAL A 189 15.88 -11.41 9.64
C VAL A 189 14.67 -10.60 10.08
N ILE A 190 14.89 -9.41 10.65
CA ILE A 190 13.81 -8.45 10.92
C ILE A 190 13.50 -7.72 9.61
N ASP A 191 12.25 -7.81 9.19
CA ASP A 191 11.72 -7.14 7.99
C ASP A 191 10.61 -6.16 8.34
N GLU A 192 10.06 -5.48 7.32
CA GLU A 192 9.03 -4.48 7.49
C GLU A 192 7.76 -4.98 8.21
N SER A 193 7.40 -6.25 8.02
CA SER A 193 6.24 -6.86 8.68
C SER A 193 6.47 -6.97 10.18
N THR A 194 7.69 -7.37 10.55
CA THR A 194 8.11 -7.55 11.93
C THR A 194 8.24 -6.20 12.65
N VAL A 195 8.74 -5.17 11.96
CA VAL A 195 8.77 -3.79 12.51
C VAL A 195 7.37 -3.23 12.73
N LEU A 196 6.45 -3.49 11.79
CA LEU A 196 5.07 -3.03 11.93
C LEU A 196 4.37 -3.68 13.13
N GLU A 197 4.60 -4.97 13.37
CA GLU A 197 4.14 -5.68 14.56
C GLU A 197 4.61 -4.97 15.84
N PHE A 198 5.86 -4.52 15.89
CA PHE A 198 6.40 -3.79 17.06
C PHE A 198 5.72 -2.44 17.25
N PHE A 199 5.69 -1.62 16.20
CA PHE A 199 5.14 -0.28 16.30
C PHE A 199 3.63 -0.27 16.58
N ARG A 200 2.90 -1.32 16.20
CA ARG A 200 1.51 -1.50 16.61
C ARG A 200 1.37 -1.57 18.13
N GLU A 201 2.26 -2.27 18.82
CA GLU A 201 2.20 -2.45 20.28
C GLU A 201 2.72 -1.23 21.07
N GLU A 202 3.55 -0.39 20.45
CA GLU A 202 4.15 0.78 21.12
C GLU A 202 3.14 1.90 21.39
N LYS A 203 2.78 2.12 22.65
CA LYS A 203 1.80 3.16 23.04
C LYS A 203 2.25 4.58 22.72
N SER A 204 3.56 4.84 22.72
CA SER A 204 4.12 6.15 22.35
C SER A 204 3.91 6.47 20.86
N ALA A 205 3.82 5.44 20.01
CA ALA A 205 3.57 5.59 18.59
C ALA A 205 2.06 5.71 18.34
N GLN A 206 1.63 6.88 17.87
CA GLN A 206 0.26 7.14 17.42
C GLN A 206 0.16 7.07 15.89
N ILE A 207 1.28 7.28 15.18
CA ILE A 207 1.40 7.20 13.72
C ILE A 207 2.62 6.37 13.37
N ILE A 208 2.51 5.60 12.29
CA ILE A 208 3.60 4.80 11.75
C ILE A 208 3.97 5.36 10.38
N LEU A 209 5.23 5.74 10.22
CA LEU A 209 5.78 6.32 9.00
C LEU A 209 6.82 5.35 8.41
N GLY A 210 6.77 5.07 7.12
CA GLY A 210 7.62 4.06 6.49
C GLY A 210 8.15 4.46 5.13
N TYR A 211 9.40 4.09 4.84
CA TYR A 211 9.94 4.08 3.48
C TYR A 211 10.41 2.69 3.07
N LEU A 212 9.92 2.22 1.92
CA LEU A 212 10.25 0.91 1.37
C LEU A 212 10.55 1.00 -0.13
N GLU A 213 11.56 0.28 -0.58
CA GLU A 213 11.84 0.10 -2.01
C GLU A 213 11.17 -1.17 -2.54
N GLY A 214 10.99 -2.15 -1.68
CA GLY A 214 10.24 -3.36 -1.96
C GLY A 214 9.89 -4.13 -0.69
N PHE A 215 9.01 -5.11 -0.82
CA PHE A 215 8.57 -5.97 0.27
C PHE A 215 9.30 -7.31 0.26
N LYS A 216 9.65 -7.82 1.43
CA LYS A 216 10.18 -9.18 1.61
C LYS A 216 9.04 -10.18 1.76
N ARG A 217 8.03 -9.83 2.56
CA ARG A 217 6.82 -10.64 2.82
C ARG A 217 5.57 -9.78 2.70
N GLY A 218 5.28 -9.31 1.47
CA GLY A 218 4.19 -8.36 1.18
C GLY A 218 2.85 -8.79 1.78
N LYS A 219 2.43 -10.04 1.60
CA LYS A 219 1.21 -10.59 2.20
C LYS A 219 1.17 -10.42 3.72
N LYS A 220 2.25 -10.80 4.41
CA LYS A 220 2.35 -10.67 5.88
C LYS A 220 2.33 -9.20 6.32
N PHE A 221 2.98 -8.31 5.57
CA PHE A 221 2.98 -6.87 5.86
C PHE A 221 1.56 -6.30 5.82
N ILE A 222 0.78 -6.65 4.80
CA ILE A 222 -0.63 -6.23 4.69
C ILE A 222 -1.48 -6.84 5.81
N GLU A 223 -1.28 -8.12 6.16
CA GLU A 223 -1.98 -8.75 7.29
C GLU A 223 -1.69 -8.06 8.62
N GLU A 224 -0.44 -7.69 8.89
CA GLU A 224 -0.08 -6.93 10.10
C GLU A 224 -0.61 -5.49 10.06
N ALA A 225 -0.61 -4.84 8.91
CA ALA A 225 -1.18 -3.51 8.73
C ALA A 225 -2.69 -3.48 8.99
N LYS A 226 -3.43 -4.49 8.51
CA LYS A 226 -4.88 -4.62 8.77
C LYS A 226 -5.21 -4.78 10.25
N LYS A 227 -4.29 -5.32 11.07
CA LYS A 227 -4.44 -5.40 12.52
C LYS A 227 -4.17 -4.06 13.22
N CYS A 228 -3.56 -3.08 12.53
CA CYS A 228 -3.23 -1.76 13.05
C CYS A 228 -4.37 -0.76 12.77
N VAL A 229 -5.54 -0.98 13.38
CA VAL A 229 -6.74 -0.19 13.10
C VAL A 229 -6.69 1.21 13.74
N ASP A 230 -5.95 1.35 14.84
CA ASP A 230 -5.95 2.56 15.66
C ASP A 230 -4.93 3.61 15.25
N LYS A 231 -3.91 3.22 14.46
CA LYS A 231 -2.79 4.09 14.11
C LYS A 231 -2.70 4.24 12.60
N PRO A 232 -2.73 5.47 12.06
CA PRO A 232 -2.47 5.70 10.64
C PRO A 232 -1.07 5.19 10.26
N ILE A 233 -1.00 4.46 9.15
CA ILE A 233 0.26 4.04 8.52
C ILE A 233 0.43 4.88 7.26
N ILE A 234 1.53 5.61 7.16
CA ILE A 234 1.90 6.41 6.00
C ILE A 234 3.16 5.81 5.39
N LEU A 235 3.11 5.46 4.10
CA LEU A 235 4.21 4.80 3.40
C LEU A 235 4.62 5.58 2.15
N LEU A 236 5.92 5.87 2.03
CA LEU A 236 6.53 6.27 0.77
C LEU A 236 7.13 5.02 0.10
N LYS A 237 6.63 4.67 -1.08
CA LYS A 237 7.11 3.54 -1.87
C LYS A 237 8.06 4.04 -2.95
N GLY A 238 9.34 3.69 -2.84
CA GLY A 238 10.30 3.89 -3.92
C GLY A 238 10.08 2.88 -5.06
N ALA A 239 10.78 3.05 -6.19
CA ALA A 239 10.78 2.09 -7.29
C ALA A 239 9.40 1.77 -7.88
N GLU A 240 8.62 2.80 -8.23
CA GLU A 240 7.27 2.65 -8.82
C GLU A 240 7.32 2.38 -10.32
N SER A 241 8.34 2.91 -11.01
CA SER A 241 8.50 2.75 -12.46
C SER A 241 9.42 1.58 -12.79
N GLN A 242 9.32 1.04 -14.01
CA GLN A 242 10.23 0.01 -14.51
C GLN A 242 11.71 0.42 -14.43
N GLN A 243 12.00 1.72 -14.57
CA GLN A 243 13.36 2.24 -14.40
C GLN A 243 13.77 2.27 -12.92
N GLY A 244 12.88 2.75 -12.04
CA GLY A 244 13.13 2.77 -10.59
C GLY A 244 13.33 1.37 -10.02
N ILE A 245 12.56 0.39 -10.50
CA ILE A 245 12.72 -1.04 -10.16
C ILE A 245 14.12 -1.54 -10.50
N LYS A 246 14.65 -1.20 -11.69
CA LYS A 246 16.00 -1.60 -12.10
C LYS A 246 17.08 -1.00 -11.20
N VAL A 247 16.94 0.28 -10.83
CA VAL A 247 17.89 0.97 -9.93
C VAL A 247 17.85 0.38 -8.52
N ALA A 248 16.66 0.12 -7.98
CA ALA A 248 16.52 -0.53 -6.68
C ALA A 248 17.11 -1.95 -6.72
N ALA A 249 16.84 -2.73 -7.78
CA ALA A 249 17.38 -4.07 -7.91
C ALA A 249 18.92 -4.10 -7.93
N SER A 250 19.59 -3.12 -8.55
CA SER A 250 21.06 -3.07 -8.58
C SER A 250 21.71 -2.67 -7.26
N HIS A 251 20.99 -1.94 -6.39
CA HIS A 251 21.54 -1.44 -5.12
C HIS A 251 21.08 -2.22 -3.88
N THR A 252 19.88 -2.80 -3.88
CA THR A 252 19.33 -3.53 -2.73
C THR A 252 18.97 -4.98 -3.03
N GLY A 253 19.10 -5.42 -4.29
CA GLY A 253 18.66 -6.75 -4.71
C GLY A 253 17.15 -6.96 -4.61
N ALA A 254 16.37 -5.87 -4.47
CA ALA A 254 14.92 -5.93 -4.36
C ALA A 254 14.29 -6.49 -5.64
N MET A 255 13.30 -7.38 -5.47
CA MET A 255 12.59 -7.99 -6.59
C MET A 255 11.58 -7.00 -7.19
N ALA A 256 11.48 -7.00 -8.53
CA ALA A 256 10.51 -6.22 -9.29
C ALA A 256 9.07 -6.50 -8.85
N GLN A 257 8.26 -5.45 -8.72
CA GLN A 257 6.86 -5.51 -8.30
C GLN A 257 6.00 -4.75 -9.30
N ASP A 258 4.79 -5.25 -9.55
CA ASP A 258 3.78 -4.49 -10.27
C ASP A 258 3.20 -3.43 -9.33
N ASP A 259 3.48 -2.17 -9.60
CA ASP A 259 3.08 -1.07 -8.73
C ASP A 259 1.55 -0.97 -8.56
N LYS A 260 0.77 -1.40 -9.56
CA LYS A 260 -0.69 -1.46 -9.44
C LYS A 260 -1.14 -2.48 -8.38
N ILE A 261 -0.39 -3.57 -8.21
CA ILE A 261 -0.65 -4.57 -7.17
C ILE A 261 -0.27 -3.99 -5.80
N VAL A 262 0.87 -3.29 -5.72
CA VAL A 262 1.29 -2.61 -4.48
C VAL A 262 0.23 -1.60 -4.06
N ASP A 263 -0.26 -0.76 -4.98
CA ASP A 263 -1.29 0.24 -4.69
C ASP A 263 -2.59 -0.40 -4.19
N ALA A 264 -3.04 -1.48 -4.84
CA ALA A 264 -4.20 -2.25 -4.41
C ALA A 264 -3.99 -2.86 -3.02
N ALA A 265 -2.80 -3.38 -2.73
CA ALA A 265 -2.44 -3.99 -1.45
C ALA A 265 -2.41 -2.96 -0.30
N LEU A 266 -1.74 -1.82 -0.50
CA LEU A 266 -1.69 -0.72 0.48
C LEU A 266 -3.09 -0.16 0.75
N SER A 267 -3.87 0.01 -0.33
CA SER A 267 -5.26 0.41 -0.25
C SER A 267 -6.07 -0.58 0.59
N ASP A 268 -6.01 -1.88 0.31
CA ASP A 268 -6.74 -2.92 1.06
C ASP A 268 -6.39 -2.93 2.57
N ALA A 269 -5.19 -2.50 2.93
CA ALA A 269 -4.74 -2.34 4.32
C ALA A 269 -5.02 -0.95 4.96
N ASN A 270 -5.70 -0.04 4.25
CA ASN A 270 -5.89 1.36 4.67
C ASN A 270 -4.57 2.12 4.95
N ILE A 271 -3.50 1.77 4.26
CA ILE A 271 -2.22 2.47 4.32
C ILE A 271 -2.30 3.71 3.42
N ILE A 272 -1.90 4.85 3.95
CA ILE A 272 -1.81 6.12 3.21
C ILE A 272 -0.50 6.09 2.41
N ARG A 273 -0.60 5.97 1.10
CA ARG A 273 0.55 6.08 0.21
C ARG A 273 0.90 7.55 -0.03
N ALA A 274 2.13 7.95 0.29
CA ALA A 274 2.67 9.25 -0.06
C ALA A 274 3.09 9.26 -1.53
N LYS A 275 2.82 10.37 -2.23
CA LYS A 275 3.11 10.51 -3.67
C LYS A 275 4.59 10.73 -3.98
N ASP A 276 5.26 11.45 -3.09
CA ASP A 276 6.65 11.85 -3.19
C ASP A 276 7.17 12.22 -1.79
N LEU A 277 8.43 12.68 -1.72
CA LEU A 277 9.05 13.08 -0.46
C LEU A 277 8.37 14.29 0.18
N GLU A 278 7.87 15.24 -0.63
CA GLU A 278 7.21 16.43 -0.12
C GLU A 278 5.86 16.05 0.53
N ASP A 279 5.02 15.29 -0.16
CA ASP A 279 3.76 14.74 0.37
C ASP A 279 4.05 13.89 1.63
N PHE A 280 5.13 13.11 1.64
CA PHE A 280 5.51 12.28 2.79
C PHE A 280 5.82 13.10 4.05
N PHE A 281 6.64 14.15 3.94
CA PHE A 281 6.95 15.03 5.06
C PHE A 281 5.73 15.83 5.53
N HIS A 282 4.92 16.31 4.58
CA HIS A 282 3.68 17.01 4.87
C HIS A 282 2.67 16.13 5.62
N LEU A 283 2.47 14.88 5.17
CA LEU A 283 1.60 13.91 5.84
C LEU A 283 2.11 13.59 7.25
N ALA A 284 3.43 13.38 7.41
CA ALA A 284 4.03 13.12 8.72
C ALA A 284 3.75 14.26 9.71
N MET A 285 3.98 15.51 9.28
CA MET A 285 3.75 16.71 10.08
C MET A 285 2.26 16.89 10.41
N PHE A 286 1.37 16.80 9.42
CA PHE A 286 -0.04 17.05 9.60
C PHE A 286 -0.71 16.02 10.52
N PHE A 287 -0.50 14.73 10.27
CA PHE A 287 -1.07 13.68 11.12
C PHE A 287 -0.50 13.72 12.54
N SER A 288 0.79 14.05 12.71
CA SER A 288 1.43 14.10 14.03
C SER A 288 0.93 15.25 14.90
N TRP A 289 0.73 16.42 14.29
CA TRP A 289 0.48 17.66 15.02
C TRP A 289 -0.99 18.03 15.13
N GLN A 290 -1.84 17.53 14.24
CA GLN A 290 -3.26 17.90 14.17
C GLN A 290 -4.17 16.76 14.66
N PRO A 291 -5.30 17.08 15.30
CA PRO A 291 -6.30 16.07 15.64
C PRO A 291 -6.91 15.46 14.37
N MET A 292 -7.49 14.27 14.51
CA MET A 292 -8.19 13.62 13.41
C MET A 292 -9.44 14.41 13.03
N LEU A 293 -9.73 14.47 11.74
CA LEU A 293 -10.89 15.15 11.19
C LEU A 293 -12.20 14.42 11.59
N GLU A 294 -13.24 15.14 12.00
CA GLU A 294 -14.54 14.55 12.39
C GLU A 294 -15.63 14.78 11.31
N GLY A 295 -15.26 14.67 10.03
CA GLY A 295 -16.15 14.87 8.88
C GLY A 295 -15.49 15.63 7.73
N GLY A 296 -16.09 15.64 6.55
CA GLY A 296 -15.46 16.16 5.34
C GLY A 296 -15.53 17.68 5.13
N ASN A 297 -16.10 18.46 6.05
CA ASN A 297 -16.42 19.87 5.79
C ASN A 297 -15.32 20.80 6.35
N ILE A 298 -14.62 21.52 5.48
CA ILE A 298 -13.57 22.46 5.90
C ILE A 298 -13.99 23.92 5.70
N ALA A 299 -13.53 24.80 6.58
CA ALA A 299 -13.65 26.25 6.45
C ALA A 299 -12.37 26.83 5.88
N ILE A 300 -12.48 27.72 4.90
CA ILE A 300 -11.35 28.50 4.39
C ILE A 300 -11.48 29.93 4.91
N VAL A 301 -10.41 30.48 5.50
CA VAL A 301 -10.32 31.89 5.92
C VAL A 301 -9.16 32.53 5.17
N THR A 302 -9.41 33.61 4.44
CA THR A 302 -8.44 34.23 3.53
C THR A 302 -8.55 35.75 3.50
N ASN A 303 -7.43 36.46 3.32
CA ASN A 303 -7.41 37.88 2.94
C ASN A 303 -7.34 38.11 1.42
N ALA A 304 -7.45 37.06 0.61
CA ALA A 304 -7.27 37.15 -0.83
C ALA A 304 -8.29 36.29 -1.58
N GLY A 305 -9.20 36.94 -2.31
CA GLY A 305 -10.23 36.29 -3.12
C GLY A 305 -9.69 35.41 -4.24
N GLY A 306 -8.62 35.82 -4.94
CA GLY A 306 -7.99 34.98 -5.97
C GLY A 306 -7.44 33.66 -5.40
N LEU A 307 -6.88 33.71 -4.19
CA LEU A 307 -6.40 32.52 -3.48
C LEU A 307 -7.58 31.63 -3.04
N ALA A 308 -8.71 32.23 -2.72
CA ALA A 308 -9.96 31.53 -2.41
C ALA A 308 -10.44 30.68 -3.61
N VAL A 309 -10.41 31.23 -4.82
CA VAL A 309 -10.82 30.54 -6.05
C VAL A 309 -9.96 29.30 -6.31
N VAL A 310 -8.64 29.46 -6.36
CA VAL A 310 -7.72 28.33 -6.65
C VAL A 310 -7.78 27.24 -5.56
N THR A 311 -8.03 27.63 -4.32
CA THR A 311 -8.20 26.68 -3.21
C THR A 311 -9.53 25.95 -3.34
N THR A 312 -10.59 26.64 -3.74
CA THR A 312 -11.91 26.02 -4.00
C THR A 312 -11.82 24.98 -5.11
N ASP A 313 -11.09 25.27 -6.19
CA ASP A 313 -10.82 24.29 -7.26
C ASP A 313 -10.05 23.06 -6.77
N ALA A 314 -9.12 23.24 -5.83
CA ALA A 314 -8.41 22.13 -5.22
C ALA A 314 -9.35 21.27 -4.34
N VAL A 315 -10.22 21.92 -3.54
CA VAL A 315 -11.24 21.23 -2.72
C VAL A 315 -12.21 20.44 -3.60
N ALA A 316 -12.66 21.01 -4.73
CA ALA A 316 -13.58 20.35 -5.67
C ALA A 316 -13.01 19.05 -6.28
N LYS A 317 -11.69 18.86 -6.27
CA LYS A 317 -10.99 17.65 -6.76
C LYS A 317 -10.63 16.68 -5.64
N SER A 318 -11.08 16.95 -4.42
CA SER A 318 -10.74 16.18 -3.21
C SER A 318 -11.98 15.50 -2.61
N SER A 319 -11.78 14.69 -1.58
CA SER A 319 -12.88 14.10 -0.80
C SER A 319 -13.51 15.07 0.20
N VAL A 320 -12.86 16.19 0.53
CA VAL A 320 -13.40 17.21 1.45
C VAL A 320 -14.26 18.23 0.71
N THR A 321 -15.11 18.93 1.43
CA THR A 321 -16.04 19.92 0.89
C THR A 321 -16.00 21.21 1.69
N LEU A 322 -16.53 22.31 1.15
CA LEU A 322 -16.64 23.57 1.86
C LEU A 322 -17.82 23.51 2.85
N ALA A 323 -17.55 23.76 4.13
CA ALA A 323 -18.56 23.88 5.16
C ALA A 323 -19.56 25.01 4.86
N SER A 324 -20.84 24.77 5.17
CA SER A 324 -21.87 25.81 5.22
C SER A 324 -21.99 26.31 6.66
N PHE A 325 -21.65 27.58 6.90
CA PHE A 325 -21.58 28.13 8.26
C PHE A 325 -22.97 28.26 8.91
N GLU A 326 -23.01 28.07 10.22
CA GLU A 326 -24.20 28.32 11.04
C GLU A 326 -24.59 29.80 10.99
N LYS A 327 -25.90 30.08 11.13
CA LYS A 327 -26.41 31.46 11.17
C LYS A 327 -25.74 32.27 12.28
N GLU A 328 -25.53 31.66 13.44
CA GLU A 328 -24.84 32.28 14.59
C GLU A 328 -23.41 32.70 14.23
N SER A 329 -22.66 31.85 13.52
CA SER A 329 -21.31 32.18 13.05
C SER A 329 -21.35 33.38 12.10
N ILE A 330 -22.26 33.38 11.12
CA ILE A 330 -22.43 34.49 10.18
C ILE A 330 -22.81 35.79 10.92
N GLU A 331 -23.71 35.73 11.90
CA GLU A 331 -24.10 36.89 12.72
C GLU A 331 -22.94 37.43 13.56
N ASN A 332 -22.08 36.56 14.09
CA ASN A 332 -20.88 36.98 14.79
C ASN A 332 -19.85 37.61 13.85
N LEU A 333 -19.69 37.07 12.65
CA LEU A 333 -18.83 37.63 11.59
C LEU A 333 -19.28 39.05 11.19
N LYS A 334 -20.59 39.26 11.02
CA LYS A 334 -21.19 40.57 10.66
C LYS A 334 -20.87 41.70 11.64
N LYS A 335 -20.60 41.39 12.90
CA LYS A 335 -20.32 42.40 13.94
C LYS A 335 -18.98 43.11 13.74
N PHE A 336 -18.04 42.50 13.01
CA PHE A 336 -16.67 43.02 12.87
C PHE A 336 -16.14 43.00 11.44
N LEU A 337 -16.70 42.20 10.53
CA LEU A 337 -16.28 42.20 9.13
C LEU A 337 -16.94 43.35 8.35
N PRO A 338 -16.19 44.03 7.47
CA PRO A 338 -16.75 45.01 6.54
C PRO A 338 -17.87 44.43 5.67
N GLU A 339 -18.79 45.28 5.20
CA GLU A 339 -19.86 44.87 4.26
C GLU A 339 -19.31 44.31 2.93
N SER A 340 -18.09 44.69 2.56
CA SER A 340 -17.41 44.20 1.35
C SER A 340 -16.85 42.78 1.49
N SER A 341 -16.78 42.21 2.70
CA SER A 341 -16.29 40.85 2.94
C SER A 341 -17.26 39.77 2.44
N ASN A 342 -16.72 38.65 1.94
CA ASN A 342 -17.53 37.46 1.69
C ASN A 342 -17.64 36.64 2.98
N MET A 343 -18.80 36.64 3.61
CA MET A 343 -19.05 35.92 4.88
C MET A 343 -19.48 34.46 4.68
N GLN A 344 -19.53 33.99 3.43
CA GLN A 344 -19.72 32.57 3.09
C GLN A 344 -18.38 31.85 3.05
N ASN A 345 -18.36 30.55 2.75
CA ASN A 345 -17.13 29.79 2.58
C ASN A 345 -16.73 29.74 1.09
N PRO A 346 -15.52 30.19 0.68
CA PRO A 346 -14.43 30.72 1.50
C PRO A 346 -14.70 32.07 2.16
N LEU A 347 -14.36 32.20 3.44
CA LEU A 347 -14.48 33.45 4.21
C LEU A 347 -13.39 34.42 3.78
N ASP A 348 -13.75 35.40 2.95
CA ASP A 348 -12.85 36.45 2.47
C ASP A 348 -12.94 37.68 3.36
N ILE A 349 -11.92 37.89 4.18
CA ILE A 349 -11.81 39.00 5.12
C ILE A 349 -11.13 40.24 4.51
N ILE A 350 -10.91 40.25 3.20
CA ILE A 350 -10.36 41.36 2.39
C ILE A 350 -8.87 41.63 2.63
N GLY A 351 -8.18 42.16 1.61
CA GLY A 351 -6.73 42.33 1.59
C GLY A 351 -6.15 43.30 2.60
N ASP A 352 -6.94 44.25 3.10
CA ASP A 352 -6.54 45.19 4.16
C ASP A 352 -6.70 44.59 5.58
N ALA A 353 -7.01 43.29 5.70
CA ALA A 353 -7.17 42.61 6.98
C ALA A 353 -5.97 42.81 7.91
N ASP A 354 -6.24 43.37 9.08
CA ASP A 354 -5.31 43.46 10.19
C ASP A 354 -5.23 42.13 10.96
N PRO A 355 -4.28 41.98 11.90
CA PRO A 355 -4.16 40.78 12.72
C PRO A 355 -5.43 40.42 13.52
N ASP A 356 -6.19 41.42 13.98
CA ASP A 356 -7.40 41.18 14.79
C ASP A 356 -8.53 40.59 13.93
N ARG A 357 -8.66 41.02 12.67
CA ARG A 357 -9.67 40.49 11.74
C ARG A 357 -9.53 38.97 11.53
N TYR A 358 -8.29 38.47 11.41
CA TYR A 358 -8.02 37.02 11.37
C TYR A 358 -8.41 36.33 12.68
N LYS A 359 -8.04 36.91 13.83
CA LYS A 359 -8.37 36.36 15.14
C LYS A 359 -9.87 36.23 15.34
N GLN A 360 -10.63 37.28 15.08
CA GLN A 360 -12.09 37.28 15.24
C GLN A 360 -12.75 36.27 14.28
N ALA A 361 -12.29 36.21 13.02
CA ALA A 361 -12.75 35.22 12.05
C ALA A 361 -12.52 33.79 12.54
N ILE A 362 -11.32 33.48 13.03
CA ILE A 362 -10.99 32.16 13.59
C ILE A 362 -11.83 31.85 14.84
N VAL A 363 -12.03 32.82 15.73
CA VAL A 363 -12.83 32.63 16.96
C VAL A 363 -14.29 32.30 16.62
N ALA A 364 -14.86 32.90 15.58
CA ALA A 364 -16.20 32.56 15.09
C ALA A 364 -16.22 31.16 14.45
N ILE A 365 -15.34 30.91 13.48
CA ILE A 365 -15.32 29.67 12.70
C ILE A 365 -14.96 28.44 13.53
N LYS A 366 -14.05 28.55 14.50
CA LYS A 366 -13.65 27.38 15.30
C LYS A 366 -14.80 26.82 16.14
N LYS A 367 -15.80 27.63 16.49
CA LYS A 367 -16.97 27.22 17.27
C LYS A 367 -18.10 26.62 16.41
N ASP A 368 -18.08 26.87 15.11
CA ASP A 368 -19.13 26.45 14.17
C ASP A 368 -19.21 24.91 14.07
N LYS A 369 -20.37 24.31 14.32
CA LYS A 369 -20.51 22.85 14.36
C LYS A 369 -20.47 22.18 12.99
N ASN A 370 -20.71 22.93 11.91
CA ASN A 370 -20.66 22.42 10.54
C ASN A 370 -19.22 22.38 9.99
N VAL A 371 -18.25 22.94 10.72
CA VAL A 371 -16.84 22.98 10.34
C VAL A 371 -16.06 21.89 11.05
N ASN A 372 -15.44 20.99 10.30
CA ASN A 372 -14.60 19.91 10.81
C ASN A 372 -13.10 20.23 10.74
N GLY A 373 -12.66 21.09 9.82
CA GLY A 373 -11.26 21.51 9.69
C GLY A 373 -11.14 22.96 9.20
N ILE A 374 -9.99 23.60 9.42
CA ILE A 374 -9.79 25.02 9.11
C ILE A 374 -8.52 25.20 8.25
N LEU A 375 -8.66 25.85 7.09
CA LEU A 375 -7.56 26.25 6.22
C LEU A 375 -7.39 27.78 6.26
N LEU A 376 -6.26 28.22 6.80
CA LEU A 376 -5.90 29.64 6.88
C LEU A 376 -5.03 30.02 5.68
N LEU A 377 -5.45 31.00 4.91
CA LEU A 377 -4.74 31.47 3.73
C LEU A 377 -4.32 32.91 3.93
N LEU A 378 -3.07 33.25 3.57
CA LEU A 378 -2.57 34.62 3.64
C LEU A 378 -1.70 34.92 2.43
N THR A 379 -1.93 36.08 1.80
CA THR A 379 -0.97 36.70 0.88
C THR A 379 -0.41 37.98 1.50
N PRO A 380 0.89 38.29 1.32
CA PRO A 380 1.46 39.54 1.84
C PRO A 380 0.92 40.73 1.05
N GLN A 381 0.16 41.62 1.70
CA GLN A 381 -0.24 42.92 1.16
C GLN A 381 0.66 44.03 1.73
N THR A 382 0.61 45.24 1.16
CA THR A 382 1.46 46.37 1.58
C THR A 382 1.33 46.71 3.07
N VAL A 383 0.15 46.47 3.66
CA VAL A 383 -0.17 46.80 5.07
C VAL A 383 -0.18 45.57 5.99
N THR A 384 0.11 44.37 5.49
CA THR A 384 -0.01 43.13 6.27
C THR A 384 1.17 42.94 7.23
N ASP A 385 0.92 42.97 8.53
CA ASP A 385 1.86 42.49 9.54
C ASP A 385 1.79 40.96 9.66
N VAL A 386 2.56 40.26 8.82
CA VAL A 386 2.52 38.79 8.69
C VAL A 386 2.86 38.10 10.01
N LYS A 387 3.84 38.61 10.75
CA LYS A 387 4.29 37.98 12.00
C LYS A 387 3.22 38.11 13.10
N ASN A 388 2.73 39.33 13.35
CA ASN A 388 1.68 39.54 14.35
C ASN A 388 0.37 38.85 13.95
N THR A 389 0.05 38.82 12.65
CA THR A 389 -1.09 38.04 12.15
C THR A 389 -0.97 36.56 12.52
N ALA A 390 0.19 35.94 12.29
CA ALA A 390 0.43 34.55 12.70
C ALA A 390 0.35 34.36 14.22
N GLU A 391 0.87 35.29 15.02
CA GLU A 391 0.77 35.25 16.48
C GLU A 391 -0.70 35.33 16.95
N GLN A 392 -1.51 36.20 16.36
CA GLN A 392 -2.94 36.29 16.66
C GLN A 392 -3.71 35.06 16.19
N MET A 393 -3.37 34.46 15.05
CA MET A 393 -3.95 33.19 14.61
C MET A 393 -3.69 32.07 15.62
N VAL A 394 -2.45 31.93 16.11
CA VAL A 394 -2.09 30.95 17.14
C VAL A 394 -2.93 31.16 18.40
N LEU A 395 -3.03 32.40 18.89
CA LEU A 395 -3.84 32.72 20.06
C LEU A 395 -5.32 32.40 19.85
N ALA A 396 -5.86 32.69 18.66
CA ALA A 396 -7.24 32.41 18.30
C ALA A 396 -7.53 30.90 18.25
N LEU A 397 -6.56 30.08 17.87
CA LEU A 397 -6.67 28.62 17.77
C LEU A 397 -6.52 27.89 19.10
N ASN A 398 -6.19 28.58 20.19
CA ASN A 398 -6.14 27.94 21.51
C ASN A 398 -7.46 27.23 21.84
N GLY A 399 -7.34 25.98 22.30
CA GLY A 399 -8.47 25.09 22.60
C GLY A 399 -9.24 24.57 21.39
N CYS A 400 -8.76 24.80 20.15
CA CYS A 400 -9.35 24.23 18.95
C CYS A 400 -9.10 22.72 18.90
N ASN A 401 -10.17 21.93 18.73
CA ASN A 401 -10.13 20.48 18.59
C ASN A 401 -10.28 20.02 17.12
N LYS A 402 -10.22 20.95 16.18
CA LYS A 402 -10.34 20.70 14.74
C LYS A 402 -8.97 20.82 14.08
N PRO A 403 -8.62 19.95 13.11
CA PRO A 403 -7.37 20.09 12.37
C PRO A 403 -7.28 21.43 11.64
N VAL A 404 -6.10 22.03 11.70
CA VAL A 404 -5.78 23.31 11.08
C VAL A 404 -4.58 23.15 10.15
N ALA A 405 -4.68 23.75 8.97
CA ALA A 405 -3.57 23.97 8.07
C ALA A 405 -3.48 25.45 7.72
N ALA A 406 -2.27 25.91 7.39
CA ALA A 406 -2.06 27.25 6.86
C ALA A 406 -1.37 27.21 5.51
N CYS A 407 -1.62 28.20 4.66
CA CYS A 407 -0.84 28.47 3.45
C CYS A 407 -0.58 29.97 3.37
N PHE A 408 0.67 30.34 3.61
CA PHE A 408 1.13 31.72 3.49
C PHE A 408 1.85 31.83 2.16
N LEU A 409 1.11 32.23 1.12
CA LEU A 409 1.61 32.26 -0.25
C LEU A 409 2.55 33.45 -0.44
N GLY A 410 3.85 33.17 -0.53
CA GLY A 410 4.90 34.16 -0.71
C GLY A 410 6.28 33.60 -0.38
N GLY A 411 7.30 34.47 -0.38
CA GLY A 411 8.67 34.11 -0.02
C GLY A 411 9.15 34.82 1.25
N ALA A 412 10.21 35.62 1.13
CA ALA A 412 10.84 36.30 2.27
C ALA A 412 9.86 37.05 3.20
N ARG A 413 8.86 37.74 2.62
CA ARG A 413 7.89 38.55 3.38
C ARG A 413 6.97 37.75 4.30
N VAL A 414 6.72 36.48 4.01
CA VAL A 414 5.85 35.63 4.85
C VAL A 414 6.63 34.73 5.82
N SER A 415 7.95 34.65 5.66
CA SER A 415 8.81 33.69 6.38
C SER A 415 8.71 33.78 7.90
N ASP A 416 8.59 34.99 8.47
CA ASP A 416 8.43 35.18 9.91
C ASP A 416 7.11 34.60 10.43
N GLY A 417 6.02 34.81 9.71
CA GLY A 417 4.71 34.23 10.04
C GLY A 417 4.74 32.70 9.95
N VAL A 418 5.35 32.15 8.89
CA VAL A 418 5.52 30.70 8.74
C VAL A 418 6.31 30.11 9.92
N ARG A 419 7.40 30.76 10.35
CA ARG A 419 8.17 30.33 11.53
C ARG A 419 7.33 30.32 12.80
N VAL A 420 6.50 31.35 13.02
CA VAL A 420 5.59 31.41 14.17
C VAL A 420 4.61 30.24 14.15
N LEU A 421 3.97 29.96 13.01
CA LEU A 421 2.99 28.89 12.87
C LEU A 421 3.63 27.51 13.11
N LEU A 422 4.75 27.21 12.45
CA LEU A 422 5.47 25.94 12.61
C LEU A 422 5.94 25.71 14.05
N LYS A 423 6.48 26.74 14.72
CA LYS A 423 6.89 26.66 16.13
C LYS A 423 5.74 26.29 17.06
N ASN A 424 4.52 26.69 16.71
CA ASN A 424 3.28 26.38 17.44
C ASN A 424 2.53 25.16 16.86
N ARG A 425 3.22 24.32 16.07
CA ARG A 425 2.69 23.08 15.49
C ARG A 425 1.46 23.27 14.59
N ILE A 426 1.38 24.39 13.89
CA ILE A 426 0.41 24.61 12.81
C ILE A 426 1.10 24.30 11.47
N PRO A 427 0.78 23.17 10.82
CA PRO A 427 1.33 22.80 9.52
C PRO A 427 1.09 23.92 8.50
N THR A 428 2.16 24.44 7.94
CA THR A 428 2.11 25.56 6.98
C THR A 428 2.73 25.14 5.66
N PHE A 429 2.00 25.36 4.57
CA PHE A 429 2.31 24.89 3.23
C PHE A 429 2.57 26.05 2.27
N GLU A 430 3.36 25.80 1.24
CA GLU A 430 3.71 26.83 0.26
C GLU A 430 2.53 27.11 -0.69
N TYR A 431 1.79 26.06 -1.08
CA TYR A 431 0.66 26.17 -2.00
C TYR A 431 -0.63 25.58 -1.41
N PRO A 432 -1.81 26.15 -1.73
CA PRO A 432 -3.07 25.70 -1.13
C PRO A 432 -3.44 24.24 -1.42
N HIS A 433 -3.12 23.74 -2.61
CA HIS A 433 -3.41 22.36 -2.99
C HIS A 433 -2.68 21.33 -2.11
N GLN A 434 -1.52 21.70 -1.54
CA GLN A 434 -0.77 20.87 -0.60
C GLN A 434 -1.52 20.76 0.74
N ALA A 435 -2.06 21.88 1.23
CA ALA A 435 -2.88 21.90 2.45
C ALA A 435 -4.19 21.12 2.27
N VAL A 436 -4.88 21.31 1.13
CA VAL A 436 -6.10 20.56 0.79
C VAL A 436 -5.81 19.06 0.71
N ARG A 437 -4.67 18.67 0.13
CA ARG A 437 -4.22 17.27 0.06
C ARG A 437 -4.06 16.63 1.45
N MET A 438 -3.66 17.38 2.48
CA MET A 438 -3.58 16.85 3.85
C MET A 438 -4.96 16.52 4.44
N PHE A 439 -5.92 17.44 4.29
CA PHE A 439 -7.31 17.20 4.69
C PHE A 439 -7.92 16.03 3.92
N ASP A 440 -7.69 15.96 2.61
CA ASP A 440 -8.14 14.86 1.76
C ASP A 440 -7.59 13.51 2.23
N ALA A 441 -6.28 13.41 2.49
CA ALA A 441 -5.65 12.18 2.96
C ALA A 441 -6.25 11.70 4.29
N MET A 442 -6.44 12.62 5.25
CA MET A 442 -7.01 12.32 6.55
C MET A 442 -8.48 11.90 6.43
N HIS A 443 -9.28 12.61 5.64
CA HIS A 443 -10.68 12.30 5.41
C HIS A 443 -10.87 10.93 4.72
N GLN A 444 -10.10 10.63 3.67
CA GLN A 444 -10.13 9.33 3.01
C GLN A 444 -9.75 8.19 3.96
N TYR A 445 -8.72 8.39 4.80
CA TYR A 445 -8.32 7.42 5.81
C TYR A 445 -9.45 7.11 6.80
N ILE A 446 -10.17 8.15 7.27
CA ILE A 446 -11.29 7.99 8.22
C ILE A 446 -12.47 7.27 7.58
N ILE A 447 -12.92 7.72 6.40
CA ILE A 447 -14.02 7.06 5.66
C ILE A 447 -13.73 5.57 5.50
N LYS A 448 -12.49 5.25 5.14
CA LYS A 448 -12.09 3.88 4.91
C LYS A 448 -11.94 3.07 6.19
N LYS A 449 -11.42 3.67 7.26
CA LYS A 449 -11.36 3.06 8.60
C LYS A 449 -12.76 2.68 9.10
N GLU A 450 -13.72 3.59 9.00
CA GLU A 450 -15.11 3.31 9.37
C GLU A 450 -15.73 2.20 8.53
N LYS A 451 -15.49 2.24 7.22
CA LYS A 451 -15.99 1.25 6.27
C LYS A 451 -15.44 -0.15 6.56
N LEU A 452 -14.13 -0.28 6.76
CA LEU A 452 -13.48 -1.55 7.09
C LEU A 452 -13.98 -2.09 8.45
N SER A 453 -14.20 -1.21 9.43
CA SER A 453 -14.76 -1.59 10.73
C SER A 453 -16.18 -2.15 10.57
N LYS A 454 -17.05 -1.48 9.78
CA LYS A 454 -18.40 -1.97 9.46
C LYS A 454 -18.36 -3.29 8.67
N GLN A 455 -17.44 -3.43 7.72
CA GLN A 455 -17.28 -4.65 6.92
C GLN A 455 -16.81 -5.84 7.75
N ALA A 456 -15.86 -5.65 8.67
CA ALA A 456 -15.41 -6.70 9.59
C ALA A 456 -16.56 -7.21 10.46
N MET A 457 -17.49 -6.33 10.87
CA MET A 457 -18.70 -6.70 11.61
C MET A 457 -19.77 -7.37 10.73
N ALA A 458 -19.86 -7.01 9.45
CA ALA A 458 -20.91 -7.45 8.51
C ALA A 458 -20.49 -8.62 7.59
N GLN A 459 -19.25 -9.11 7.69
CA GLN A 459 -18.64 -10.01 6.71
C GLN A 459 -19.34 -11.37 6.63
N LYS A 460 -20.35 -11.46 5.77
CA LYS A 460 -20.75 -12.68 5.09
C LYS A 460 -19.83 -12.88 3.89
N TYR A 461 -18.68 -13.51 4.11
CA TYR A 461 -18.03 -14.21 3.01
C TYR A 461 -18.98 -15.33 2.58
N LYS A 462 -19.54 -15.24 1.36
CA LYS A 462 -20.32 -16.35 0.80
C LYS A 462 -19.34 -17.45 0.42
N LYS A 463 -18.96 -18.27 1.40
CA LYS A 463 -18.02 -19.35 1.21
C LYS A 463 -18.73 -20.55 0.58
N ILE A 464 -18.25 -20.97 -0.58
CA ILE A 464 -18.64 -22.22 -1.21
C ILE A 464 -17.82 -23.34 -0.57
N CYS A 465 -18.46 -24.25 0.14
CA CYS A 465 -17.76 -25.40 0.73
C CYS A 465 -17.80 -26.58 -0.25
N LEU A 466 -16.70 -26.82 -0.95
CA LEU A 466 -16.55 -28.03 -1.77
C LEU A 466 -16.52 -29.27 -0.87
N LYS A 467 -17.18 -30.34 -1.31
CA LYS A 467 -17.08 -31.65 -0.63
C LYS A 467 -15.62 -32.15 -0.71
N PRO A 468 -15.04 -32.72 0.37
CA PRO A 468 -13.64 -33.16 0.37
C PRO A 468 -13.25 -34.06 -0.81
N LYS A 469 -14.13 -34.99 -1.19
CA LYS A 469 -13.91 -35.88 -2.33
C LYS A 469 -13.75 -35.13 -3.66
N ILE A 470 -14.53 -34.07 -3.88
CA ILE A 470 -14.48 -33.26 -5.10
C ILE A 470 -13.21 -32.42 -5.13
N TYR A 471 -12.84 -31.86 -3.97
CA TYR A 471 -11.59 -31.11 -3.81
C TYR A 471 -10.36 -31.96 -4.15
N GLU A 472 -10.29 -33.18 -3.62
CA GLU A 472 -9.20 -34.13 -3.93
C GLU A 472 -9.21 -34.57 -5.39
N GLU A 473 -10.38 -34.78 -5.98
CA GLU A 473 -10.50 -35.12 -7.41
C GLU A 473 -9.89 -34.01 -8.30
N ILE A 474 -10.19 -32.74 -8.00
CA ILE A 474 -9.62 -31.60 -8.72
C ILE A 474 -8.10 -31.56 -8.56
N LYS A 475 -7.59 -31.72 -7.34
CA LYS A 475 -6.13 -31.73 -7.10
C LYS A 475 -5.43 -32.83 -7.85
N ASN A 476 -6.02 -34.01 -7.90
CA ASN A 476 -5.49 -35.14 -8.66
C ASN A 476 -5.47 -34.83 -10.16
N ASN A 477 -6.52 -34.22 -10.70
CA ASN A 477 -6.58 -33.82 -12.12
C ASN A 477 -5.53 -32.74 -12.46
N ILE A 478 -5.38 -31.72 -11.61
CA ILE A 478 -4.31 -30.71 -11.73
C ILE A 478 -2.93 -31.39 -11.73
N SER A 479 -2.70 -32.31 -10.79
CA SER A 479 -1.43 -33.04 -10.66
C SER A 479 -1.15 -33.96 -11.85
N GLU A 480 -2.18 -34.59 -12.41
CA GLU A 480 -2.08 -35.41 -13.62
C GLU A 480 -1.78 -34.56 -14.86
N THR A 481 -2.46 -33.42 -15.02
CA THR A 481 -2.21 -32.46 -16.10
C THR A 481 -0.74 -32.01 -16.12
N ARG A 482 -0.18 -31.66 -14.95
CA ARG A 482 1.25 -31.32 -14.82
C ARG A 482 2.17 -32.50 -15.13
N ARG A 483 1.86 -33.71 -14.65
CA ARG A 483 2.65 -34.93 -14.94
C ARG A 483 2.70 -35.23 -16.44
N ASN A 484 1.64 -34.90 -17.17
CA ASN A 484 1.56 -35.02 -18.62
C ASN A 484 2.25 -33.88 -19.38
N GLY A 485 2.92 -32.95 -18.69
CA GLY A 485 3.72 -31.87 -19.28
C GLY A 485 2.91 -30.63 -19.70
N PHE A 486 1.66 -30.50 -19.25
CA PHE A 486 0.81 -29.35 -19.56
C PHE A 486 0.74 -28.34 -18.40
N ASN A 487 0.82 -27.06 -18.74
CA ASN A 487 0.72 -25.94 -17.77
C ASN A 487 -0.66 -25.27 -17.76
N ASN A 488 -1.58 -25.67 -18.65
CA ASN A 488 -2.95 -25.16 -18.69
C ASN A 488 -3.91 -26.33 -18.47
N LEU A 489 -4.98 -26.10 -17.71
CA LEU A 489 -6.09 -27.06 -17.63
C LEU A 489 -6.83 -27.14 -18.96
N HIS A 490 -7.41 -28.30 -19.23
CA HIS A 490 -8.29 -28.51 -20.39
C HIS A 490 -9.53 -27.61 -20.26
N PHE A 491 -10.08 -27.17 -21.40
CA PHE A 491 -11.25 -26.27 -21.40
C PHE A 491 -12.45 -26.88 -20.66
N LYS A 492 -12.64 -28.21 -20.79
CA LYS A 492 -13.67 -28.96 -20.05
C LYS A 492 -13.49 -28.90 -18.54
N ASP A 493 -12.25 -29.00 -18.06
CA ASP A 493 -11.93 -28.95 -16.64
C ASP A 493 -12.06 -27.53 -16.08
N CYS A 494 -11.67 -26.51 -16.86
CA CYS A 494 -11.94 -25.12 -16.52
C CYS A 494 -13.45 -24.87 -16.30
N PHE A 495 -14.28 -25.29 -17.26
CA PHE A 495 -15.74 -25.10 -17.19
C PHE A 495 -16.39 -25.96 -16.10
N ARG A 496 -15.83 -27.12 -15.77
CA ARG A 496 -16.24 -27.91 -14.61
C ARG A 496 -15.92 -27.20 -13.30
N LEU A 497 -14.77 -26.54 -13.17
CA LEU A 497 -14.45 -25.70 -12.02
C LEU A 497 -15.43 -24.55 -11.87
N LEU A 498 -15.83 -23.91 -12.98
CA LEU A 498 -16.87 -22.87 -12.94
C LEU A 498 -18.20 -23.39 -12.38
N ASP A 499 -18.66 -24.59 -12.77
CA ASP A 499 -19.89 -25.20 -12.20
C ASP A 499 -19.79 -25.42 -10.71
N LEU A 500 -18.65 -25.94 -10.23
CA LEU A 500 -18.46 -26.26 -8.83
C LEU A 500 -18.46 -25.03 -7.93
N TYR A 501 -18.10 -23.87 -8.49
CA TYR A 501 -18.20 -22.57 -7.83
C TYR A 501 -19.49 -21.82 -8.19
N GLU A 502 -20.44 -22.47 -8.86
CA GLU A 502 -21.71 -21.89 -9.29
C GLU A 502 -21.52 -20.61 -10.14
N ILE A 503 -20.43 -20.53 -10.91
CA ILE A 503 -20.19 -19.42 -11.84
C ILE A 503 -20.97 -19.71 -13.12
N PRO A 504 -21.97 -18.89 -13.49
CA PRO A 504 -22.77 -19.16 -14.67
C PRO A 504 -21.93 -19.06 -15.93
N LYS A 505 -22.18 -19.98 -16.86
CA LYS A 505 -21.45 -20.09 -18.11
C LYS A 505 -22.41 -20.30 -19.27
N VAL A 506 -21.96 -19.93 -20.46
CA VAL A 506 -22.75 -20.16 -21.68
C VAL A 506 -22.99 -21.66 -21.89
N LYS A 507 -24.17 -22.03 -22.38
CA LYS A 507 -24.49 -23.42 -22.73
C LYS A 507 -23.43 -23.91 -23.71
N THR A 508 -22.76 -25.01 -23.37
CA THR A 508 -21.52 -25.44 -24.03
C THR A 508 -21.54 -26.94 -24.23
N GLN A 509 -21.13 -27.38 -25.42
CA GLN A 509 -21.00 -28.79 -25.76
C GLN A 509 -19.66 -29.09 -26.42
N TYR A 510 -19.11 -30.26 -26.07
CA TYR A 510 -17.82 -30.75 -26.53
C TYR A 510 -18.06 -31.83 -27.58
N ILE A 511 -17.55 -31.62 -28.79
CA ILE A 511 -17.76 -32.52 -29.92
C ILE A 511 -16.42 -33.09 -30.36
N GLU A 512 -16.24 -34.39 -30.14
CA GLU A 512 -15.03 -35.14 -30.54
C GLU A 512 -15.19 -35.81 -31.91
N SER A 513 -16.43 -35.98 -32.37
CA SER A 513 -16.77 -36.65 -33.62
C SER A 513 -17.92 -35.98 -34.34
N LYS A 514 -17.77 -35.79 -35.65
CA LYS A 514 -18.77 -35.20 -36.55
C LYS A 514 -20.14 -35.89 -36.43
N ASN A 515 -20.17 -37.21 -36.23
CA ASN A 515 -21.40 -37.99 -36.21
C ASN A 515 -22.28 -37.70 -34.98
N THR A 516 -21.76 -37.00 -33.98
CA THR A 516 -22.47 -36.65 -32.75
C THR A 516 -23.02 -35.22 -32.74
N ILE A 517 -22.76 -34.43 -33.79
CA ILE A 517 -23.14 -33.01 -33.85
C ILE A 517 -24.66 -32.83 -33.73
N GLU A 518 -25.43 -33.53 -34.55
CA GLU A 518 -26.87 -33.34 -34.59
C GLU A 518 -27.56 -33.74 -33.29
N SER A 519 -27.12 -34.84 -32.66
CA SER A 519 -27.68 -35.30 -31.39
C SER A 519 -27.32 -34.36 -30.25
N LEU A 520 -26.06 -33.95 -30.15
CA LEU A 520 -25.55 -33.15 -29.05
C LEU A 520 -25.94 -31.66 -29.12
N LEU A 521 -26.26 -31.13 -30.31
CA LEU A 521 -26.69 -29.74 -30.50
C LEU A 521 -28.21 -29.58 -30.70
N SER A 522 -28.99 -30.66 -30.57
CA SER A 522 -30.44 -30.64 -30.81
C SER A 522 -31.20 -29.65 -29.91
N GLU A 523 -30.72 -29.41 -28.69
CA GLU A 523 -31.34 -28.49 -27.72
C GLU A 523 -30.69 -27.09 -27.70
N PHE A 524 -29.79 -26.77 -28.62
CA PHE A 524 -29.09 -25.49 -28.64
C PHE A 524 -29.86 -24.42 -29.41
N GLN A 525 -29.81 -23.18 -28.93
CA GLN A 525 -30.38 -22.03 -29.61
C GLN A 525 -29.37 -21.38 -30.55
N PHE A 526 -29.73 -21.28 -31.83
CA PHE A 526 -28.93 -20.58 -32.84
C PHE A 526 -29.10 -19.05 -32.72
N PRO A 527 -28.07 -18.24 -33.05
CA PRO A 527 -26.80 -18.67 -33.65
C PRO A 527 -25.79 -19.22 -32.64
N LEU A 528 -24.92 -20.13 -33.12
CA LEU A 528 -23.84 -20.75 -32.35
C LEU A 528 -22.46 -20.17 -32.69
N TYR A 529 -21.55 -20.41 -31.78
CA TYR A 529 -20.12 -20.14 -31.88
C TYR A 529 -19.35 -21.45 -31.67
N ALA A 530 -18.38 -21.73 -32.54
CA ALA A 530 -17.53 -22.92 -32.46
C ALA A 530 -16.06 -22.52 -32.32
N LYS A 531 -15.34 -23.20 -31.43
CA LYS A 531 -13.89 -23.01 -31.22
C LYS A 531 -13.15 -24.33 -30.99
N ILE A 532 -11.88 -24.39 -31.37
CA ILE A 532 -11.02 -25.54 -31.11
C ILE A 532 -10.63 -25.62 -29.62
N ASP A 533 -10.65 -26.84 -29.06
CA ASP A 533 -10.01 -27.18 -27.78
C ASP A 533 -8.76 -28.04 -28.05
N SER A 534 -7.59 -27.42 -27.90
CA SER A 534 -6.28 -28.04 -28.12
C SER A 534 -5.22 -27.38 -27.24
N PRO A 535 -4.35 -28.15 -26.57
CA PRO A 535 -3.26 -27.61 -25.77
C PRO A 535 -2.13 -27.02 -26.65
N HIS A 536 -2.11 -27.32 -27.95
CA HIS A 536 -1.11 -26.83 -28.89
C HIS A 536 -1.57 -25.57 -29.64
N VAL A 537 -2.82 -25.13 -29.47
CA VAL A 537 -3.39 -23.97 -30.16
C VAL A 537 -3.72 -22.87 -29.16
N LEU A 538 -2.77 -21.96 -28.93
CA LEU A 538 -2.93 -20.84 -27.99
C LEU A 538 -3.79 -19.71 -28.58
N HIS A 539 -3.50 -19.28 -29.82
CA HIS A 539 -4.24 -18.24 -30.52
C HIS A 539 -5.28 -18.86 -31.46
N LYS A 540 -6.45 -19.19 -30.90
CA LYS A 540 -7.53 -19.94 -31.58
C LYS A 540 -8.02 -19.23 -32.86
N SER A 541 -8.26 -17.93 -32.79
CA SER A 541 -8.75 -17.14 -33.92
C SER A 541 -7.73 -17.07 -35.06
N ASP A 542 -6.47 -16.73 -34.73
CA ASP A 542 -5.38 -16.58 -35.71
C ASP A 542 -5.06 -17.89 -36.43
N SER A 543 -5.24 -19.02 -35.74
CA SER A 543 -5.03 -20.35 -36.30
C SER A 543 -6.19 -20.82 -37.19
N GLY A 544 -7.25 -20.01 -37.33
CA GLY A 544 -8.49 -20.38 -38.03
C GLY A 544 -9.33 -21.41 -37.26
N GLY A 545 -9.13 -21.51 -35.95
CA GLY A 545 -9.81 -22.45 -35.05
C GLY A 545 -11.11 -21.91 -34.45
N VAL A 546 -11.70 -20.88 -35.03
CA VAL A 546 -12.93 -20.21 -34.57
C VAL A 546 -13.88 -19.98 -35.74
N VAL A 547 -15.17 -20.27 -35.54
CA VAL A 547 -16.26 -19.93 -36.46
C VAL A 547 -17.42 -19.37 -35.64
N ALA A 548 -17.90 -18.17 -35.98
CA ALA A 548 -19.01 -17.50 -35.32
C ALA A 548 -20.25 -17.44 -36.22
N LYS A 549 -21.41 -17.04 -35.66
CA LYS A 549 -22.67 -16.83 -36.39
C LYS A 549 -23.12 -18.06 -37.18
N ILE A 550 -22.96 -19.24 -36.59
CA ILE A 550 -23.48 -20.49 -37.15
C ILE A 550 -25.00 -20.45 -36.97
N THR A 551 -25.78 -20.34 -38.03
CA THR A 551 -27.25 -20.10 -37.91
C THR A 551 -28.10 -21.36 -38.00
N ASP A 552 -27.52 -22.49 -38.41
CA ASP A 552 -28.22 -23.77 -38.51
C ASP A 552 -27.28 -24.98 -38.36
N MET A 553 -27.87 -26.18 -38.28
CA MET A 553 -27.13 -27.43 -38.12
C MET A 553 -26.19 -27.75 -39.30
N LYS A 554 -26.54 -27.38 -40.54
CA LYS A 554 -25.68 -27.63 -41.69
C LYS A 554 -24.40 -26.80 -41.59
N MET A 555 -24.54 -25.54 -41.18
CA MET A 555 -23.41 -24.68 -40.86
C MET A 555 -22.59 -25.21 -39.69
N ALA A 556 -23.22 -25.80 -38.67
CA ALA A 556 -22.49 -26.38 -37.53
C ALA A 556 -21.57 -27.53 -37.97
N VAL A 557 -22.07 -28.42 -38.83
CA VAL A 557 -21.28 -29.51 -39.41
C VAL A 557 -20.14 -28.95 -40.28
N SER A 558 -20.41 -27.95 -41.11
CA SER A 558 -19.39 -27.31 -41.95
C SER A 558 -18.31 -26.60 -41.12
N ALA A 559 -18.71 -25.91 -40.05
CA ALA A 559 -17.81 -25.23 -39.13
C ALA A 559 -16.85 -26.21 -38.43
N TYR A 560 -17.37 -27.36 -37.98
CA TYR A 560 -16.55 -28.43 -37.38
C TYR A 560 -15.44 -28.90 -38.34
N GLU A 561 -15.79 -29.20 -39.58
CA GLU A 561 -14.84 -29.65 -40.59
C GLU A 561 -13.84 -28.56 -40.97
N GLN A 562 -14.31 -27.32 -41.11
CA GLN A 562 -13.48 -26.16 -41.42
C GLN A 562 -12.42 -25.93 -40.34
N ILE A 563 -12.82 -25.95 -39.06
CA ILE A 563 -11.90 -25.78 -37.92
C ILE A 563 -10.83 -26.87 -37.94
N LEU A 564 -11.21 -28.15 -38.05
CA LEU A 564 -10.24 -29.24 -38.07
C LEU A 564 -9.29 -29.18 -39.28
N LYS A 565 -9.80 -28.79 -40.45
CA LYS A 565 -8.98 -28.60 -41.66
C LYS A 565 -7.98 -27.46 -41.48
N ASN A 566 -8.42 -26.33 -40.93
CA ASN A 566 -7.57 -25.18 -40.66
C ASN A 566 -6.45 -25.52 -39.66
N ILE A 567 -6.79 -26.19 -38.55
CA ILE A 567 -5.81 -26.54 -37.52
C ILE A 567 -4.80 -27.57 -38.05
N LYS A 568 -5.24 -28.60 -38.79
CA LYS A 568 -4.31 -29.56 -39.42
C LYS A 568 -3.33 -28.88 -40.37
N LYS A 569 -3.76 -27.83 -41.07
CA LYS A 569 -2.93 -27.05 -42.00
C LYS A 569 -1.98 -26.10 -41.28
N ASN A 570 -2.52 -25.31 -40.34
CA ASN A 570 -1.81 -24.19 -39.73
C ASN A 570 -0.97 -24.61 -38.52
N VAL A 571 -1.32 -25.72 -37.85
CA VAL A 571 -0.58 -26.28 -36.71
C VAL A 571 -0.42 -27.81 -36.89
N PRO A 572 0.46 -28.26 -37.81
CA PRO A 572 0.67 -29.68 -38.06
C PRO A 572 1.11 -30.42 -36.78
N GLY A 573 0.50 -31.58 -36.51
CA GLY A 573 0.78 -32.37 -35.30
C GLY A 573 0.09 -31.86 -34.03
N ALA A 574 -0.79 -30.85 -34.12
CA ALA A 574 -1.61 -30.43 -32.99
C ALA A 574 -2.47 -31.59 -32.46
N LYS A 575 -2.39 -31.85 -31.15
CA LYS A 575 -3.31 -32.75 -30.46
C LYS A 575 -4.65 -32.02 -30.31
N ILE A 576 -5.72 -32.53 -30.91
CA ILE A 576 -7.05 -31.94 -30.83
C ILE A 576 -7.87 -32.78 -29.86
N HIS A 577 -8.49 -32.14 -28.86
CA HIS A 577 -9.38 -32.84 -27.93
C HIS A 577 -10.81 -32.81 -28.46
N SER A 578 -11.33 -31.63 -28.78
CA SER A 578 -12.69 -31.47 -29.30
C SER A 578 -12.85 -30.14 -30.05
N VAL A 579 -13.98 -29.97 -30.74
CA VAL A 579 -14.51 -28.66 -31.11
C VAL A 579 -15.63 -28.32 -30.14
N VAL A 580 -15.53 -27.15 -29.52
CA VAL A 580 -16.45 -26.66 -28.51
C VAL A 580 -17.49 -25.78 -29.19
N PHE A 581 -18.77 -26.13 -29.05
CA PHE A 581 -19.90 -25.33 -29.52
C PHE A 581 -20.59 -24.64 -28.35
N GLN A 582 -20.92 -23.36 -28.53
CA GLN A 582 -21.56 -22.51 -27.52
C GLN A 582 -22.68 -21.69 -28.16
N GLU A 583 -23.74 -21.41 -27.40
CA GLU A 583 -24.75 -20.43 -27.83
C GLU A 583 -24.14 -19.03 -27.90
N MET A 584 -24.50 -18.23 -28.90
CA MET A 584 -24.04 -16.83 -28.95
C MET A 584 -24.82 -15.97 -27.97
N VAL A 585 -24.11 -15.24 -27.12
CA VAL A 585 -24.71 -14.28 -26.18
C VAL A 585 -24.83 -12.91 -26.84
N GLY A 586 -26.06 -12.42 -27.05
CA GLY A 586 -26.34 -11.08 -27.58
C GLY A 586 -26.71 -10.06 -26.50
N ASN A 587 -26.75 -8.77 -26.85
CA ASN A 587 -27.19 -7.66 -25.98
C ASN A 587 -26.54 -7.66 -24.58
N SER A 588 -25.22 -7.85 -24.54
CA SER A 588 -24.43 -7.90 -23.32
C SER A 588 -23.17 -7.04 -23.43
N LEU A 589 -22.61 -6.67 -22.28
CA LEU A 589 -21.33 -5.99 -22.19
C LEU A 589 -20.24 -7.00 -21.89
N GLU A 590 -19.16 -6.96 -22.67
CA GLU A 590 -17.97 -7.76 -22.40
C GLU A 590 -17.21 -7.20 -21.19
N VAL A 591 -16.90 -8.07 -20.24
CA VAL A 591 -16.01 -7.79 -19.10
C VAL A 591 -14.94 -8.85 -18.99
N ILE A 592 -13.86 -8.52 -18.30
CA ILE A 592 -12.75 -9.43 -18.01
C ILE A 592 -12.67 -9.58 -16.49
N ILE A 593 -12.65 -10.83 -16.04
CA ILE A 593 -12.41 -11.18 -14.64
C ILE A 593 -11.28 -12.18 -14.63
N GLY A 594 -10.12 -11.75 -14.15
CA GLY A 594 -8.93 -12.60 -14.07
C GLY A 594 -8.33 -12.56 -12.68
N ALA A 595 -7.56 -13.56 -12.31
CA ALA A 595 -6.77 -13.54 -11.10
C ALA A 595 -5.44 -14.24 -11.32
N LYS A 596 -4.39 -13.78 -10.65
CA LYS A 596 -3.05 -14.37 -10.72
C LYS A 596 -2.40 -14.40 -9.35
N ARG A 597 -1.42 -15.29 -9.15
CA ARG A 597 -0.58 -15.29 -7.95
C ARG A 597 0.64 -14.40 -8.16
N ASP A 598 0.65 -13.29 -7.42
CA ASP A 598 1.84 -12.47 -7.22
C ASP A 598 2.81 -13.15 -6.23
N SER A 599 4.11 -13.01 -6.47
CA SER A 599 5.15 -13.66 -5.65
C SER A 599 5.26 -13.10 -4.24
N GLN A 600 4.80 -11.86 -4.00
CA GLN A 600 4.93 -11.17 -2.71
C GLN A 600 3.61 -11.03 -1.98
N PHE A 601 2.54 -10.74 -2.71
CA PHE A 601 1.20 -10.48 -2.15
C PHE A 601 0.27 -11.69 -2.26
N GLY A 602 0.67 -12.74 -2.99
CA GLY A 602 -0.15 -13.93 -3.18
C GLY A 602 -1.24 -13.71 -4.23
N PRO A 603 -2.41 -14.36 -4.12
CA PRO A 603 -3.46 -14.26 -5.13
C PRO A 603 -4.10 -12.86 -5.19
N VAL A 604 -4.10 -12.28 -6.39
CA VAL A 604 -4.64 -10.95 -6.74
C VAL A 604 -5.68 -11.12 -7.84
N ILE A 605 -6.84 -10.51 -7.66
CA ILE A 605 -7.93 -10.52 -8.63
C ILE A 605 -8.04 -9.18 -9.36
N MET A 606 -8.43 -9.25 -10.62
CA MET A 606 -8.56 -8.16 -11.57
C MET A 606 -9.98 -8.13 -12.14
N PHE A 607 -10.52 -6.93 -12.25
CA PHE A 607 -11.75 -6.66 -13.00
C PHE A 607 -11.52 -5.50 -13.98
N GLY A 608 -12.01 -5.64 -15.21
CA GLY A 608 -12.03 -4.57 -16.22
C GLY A 608 -13.14 -4.77 -17.25
N LEU A 609 -13.41 -3.74 -18.05
CA LEU A 609 -14.29 -3.87 -19.21
C LEU A 609 -13.50 -4.54 -20.36
N GLY A 610 -14.11 -5.53 -21.02
CA GLY A 610 -13.49 -6.34 -22.07
C GLY A 610 -13.55 -5.71 -23.46
N GLY A 611 -13.11 -6.47 -24.46
CA GLY A 611 -13.04 -6.04 -25.86
C GLY A 611 -12.06 -4.89 -26.09
N VAL A 612 -12.39 -3.99 -27.02
CA VAL A 612 -11.54 -2.84 -27.41
C VAL A 612 -11.19 -1.93 -26.22
N PHE A 613 -12.03 -1.90 -25.18
CA PHE A 613 -11.83 -1.01 -24.04
C PHE A 613 -10.62 -1.39 -23.18
N VAL A 614 -10.34 -2.68 -22.97
CA VAL A 614 -9.18 -3.10 -22.17
C VAL A 614 -7.86 -2.83 -22.90
N GLU A 615 -7.85 -3.07 -24.21
CA GLU A 615 -6.65 -2.94 -25.04
C GLU A 615 -6.24 -1.47 -25.19
N LEU A 616 -7.21 -0.57 -25.35
CA LEU A 616 -6.99 0.85 -25.58
C LEU A 616 -6.77 1.64 -24.29
N PHE A 617 -7.58 1.39 -23.24
CA PHE A 617 -7.59 2.23 -22.03
C PHE A 617 -6.87 1.62 -20.83
N LYS A 618 -6.61 0.31 -20.84
CA LYS A 618 -6.04 -0.44 -19.71
C LYS A 618 -6.76 -0.14 -18.38
N ASP A 619 -8.08 0.04 -18.47
CA ASP A 619 -8.97 0.41 -17.38
C ASP A 619 -9.35 -0.81 -16.56
N VAL A 620 -8.50 -1.12 -15.59
CA VAL A 620 -8.63 -2.29 -14.72
C VAL A 620 -8.53 -1.88 -13.26
N SER A 621 -9.24 -2.60 -12.41
CA SER A 621 -9.13 -2.53 -10.96
C SER A 621 -8.52 -3.83 -10.43
N LEU A 622 -7.70 -3.72 -9.39
CA LEU A 622 -7.07 -4.87 -8.72
C LEU A 622 -7.47 -4.91 -7.24
N ASN A 623 -7.43 -6.10 -6.66
CA ASN A 623 -7.55 -6.29 -5.22
C ASN A 623 -6.90 -7.60 -4.75
N LEU A 624 -6.47 -7.63 -3.49
CA LEU A 624 -6.00 -8.86 -2.86
C LEU A 624 -7.18 -9.80 -2.56
N THR A 625 -6.92 -11.10 -2.62
CA THR A 625 -7.91 -12.12 -2.27
C THR A 625 -7.74 -12.59 -0.81
N PRO A 626 -8.81 -13.04 -0.13
CA PRO A 626 -10.19 -13.16 -0.60
C PRO A 626 -10.96 -11.82 -0.63
N VAL A 627 -11.70 -11.58 -1.71
CA VAL A 627 -12.54 -10.39 -1.92
C VAL A 627 -13.97 -10.68 -1.49
N SER A 628 -14.54 -9.84 -0.63
CA SER A 628 -15.98 -9.89 -0.25
C SER A 628 -16.88 -9.33 -1.36
N LEU A 629 -18.18 -9.61 -1.33
CA LEU A 629 -19.13 -9.02 -2.28
C LEU A 629 -19.09 -7.47 -2.28
N THR A 630 -18.94 -6.86 -1.10
CA THR A 630 -18.83 -5.40 -0.97
C THR A 630 -17.55 -4.90 -1.62
N ALA A 631 -16.41 -5.52 -1.33
CA ALA A 631 -15.13 -5.15 -1.94
C ALA A 631 -15.14 -5.39 -3.46
N ALA A 632 -15.85 -6.40 -3.96
CA ALA A 632 -16.02 -6.65 -5.39
C ALA A 632 -16.83 -5.53 -6.07
N LYS A 633 -17.91 -5.04 -5.45
CA LYS A 633 -18.66 -3.88 -5.98
C LYS A 633 -17.78 -2.62 -6.04
N GLU A 634 -16.95 -2.40 -5.02
CA GLU A 634 -16.01 -1.28 -5.01
C GLU A 634 -14.96 -1.40 -6.10
N MET A 635 -14.45 -2.61 -6.36
CA MET A 635 -13.56 -2.85 -7.51
C MET A 635 -14.24 -2.42 -8.81
N ILE A 636 -15.51 -2.81 -9.00
CA ILE A 636 -16.29 -2.47 -10.19
C ILE A 636 -16.50 -0.95 -10.30
N GLU A 637 -16.74 -0.25 -9.19
CA GLU A 637 -16.90 1.21 -9.16
C GLU A 637 -15.61 1.99 -9.48
N ARG A 638 -14.43 1.38 -9.29
CA ARG A 638 -13.13 2.02 -9.49
C ARG A 638 -12.69 2.10 -10.96
N VAL A 639 -13.30 1.34 -11.86
CA VAL A 639 -12.96 1.44 -13.29
C VAL A 639 -13.51 2.76 -13.85
N LYS A 640 -12.71 3.48 -14.64
CA LYS A 640 -13.06 4.79 -15.19
C LYS A 640 -14.35 4.75 -16.01
N LEU A 641 -14.57 3.65 -16.71
CA LEU A 641 -15.75 3.41 -17.54
C LEU A 641 -16.93 2.81 -16.78
N TYR A 642 -16.91 2.81 -15.43
CA TYR A 642 -18.05 2.42 -14.60
C TYR A 642 -19.40 3.08 -14.98
N PRO A 643 -19.46 4.36 -15.45
CA PRO A 643 -20.71 4.92 -15.94
C PRO A 643 -21.40 4.11 -17.06
N LEU A 644 -20.65 3.32 -17.86
CA LEU A 644 -21.25 2.40 -18.84
C LEU A 644 -22.07 1.30 -18.17
N LEU A 645 -21.61 0.78 -17.03
CA LEU A 645 -22.33 -0.25 -16.25
C LEU A 645 -23.63 0.31 -15.63
N LYS A 646 -23.68 1.63 -15.39
CA LYS A 646 -24.89 2.34 -14.95
C LYS A 646 -25.90 2.62 -16.08
N GLY A 647 -25.60 2.25 -17.32
CA GLY A 647 -26.40 2.56 -18.50
C GLY A 647 -26.24 4.01 -18.95
N MET A 648 -26.26 4.23 -20.26
CA MET A 648 -26.19 5.57 -20.86
C MET A 648 -27.50 5.97 -21.51
N ARG A 649 -27.88 7.25 -21.40
CA ARG A 649 -28.99 7.86 -22.17
C ARG A 649 -30.30 7.04 -22.16
N GLY A 650 -30.74 6.59 -20.98
CA GLY A 650 -31.98 5.83 -20.82
C GLY A 650 -31.86 4.31 -21.01
N GLN A 651 -30.66 3.79 -21.30
CA GLN A 651 -30.42 2.33 -21.29
C GLN A 651 -30.55 1.73 -19.89
N GLU A 652 -30.99 0.46 -19.84
CA GLU A 652 -31.03 -0.32 -18.60
C GLU A 652 -29.62 -0.51 -18.01
N ARG A 653 -29.54 -0.54 -16.68
CA ARG A 653 -28.30 -0.85 -15.96
C ARG A 653 -27.85 -2.28 -16.22
N TYR A 654 -26.54 -2.52 -16.23
CA TYR A 654 -25.99 -3.88 -16.25
C TYR A 654 -26.06 -4.53 -14.86
N ASP A 655 -26.01 -5.86 -14.82
CA ASP A 655 -26.13 -6.64 -13.58
C ASP A 655 -24.83 -6.66 -12.76
N ILE A 656 -24.55 -5.54 -12.08
CA ILE A 656 -23.35 -5.35 -11.24
C ILE A 656 -23.26 -6.38 -10.10
N ASP A 657 -24.41 -6.82 -9.56
CA ASP A 657 -24.45 -7.79 -8.47
C ASP A 657 -23.95 -9.16 -8.93
N SER A 658 -24.30 -9.58 -10.15
CA SER A 658 -23.79 -10.81 -10.74
C SER A 658 -22.28 -10.77 -11.01
N ILE A 659 -21.73 -9.63 -11.46
CA ILE A 659 -20.28 -9.44 -11.61
C ILE A 659 -19.59 -9.61 -10.26
N ALA A 660 -20.12 -8.96 -9.21
CA ALA A 660 -19.54 -9.01 -7.88
C ALA A 660 -19.54 -10.43 -7.28
N ASP A 661 -20.58 -11.22 -7.54
CA ASP A 661 -20.67 -12.63 -7.14
C ASP A 661 -19.61 -13.49 -7.86
N VAL A 662 -19.39 -13.30 -9.16
CA VAL A 662 -18.34 -14.01 -9.90
C VAL A 662 -16.93 -13.61 -9.41
N ILE A 663 -16.67 -12.32 -9.17
CA ILE A 663 -15.40 -11.86 -8.57
C ILE A 663 -15.16 -12.55 -7.22
N ASN A 664 -16.17 -12.59 -6.34
CA ASN A 664 -16.06 -13.25 -5.03
C ASN A 664 -15.75 -14.75 -5.17
N LYS A 665 -16.41 -15.45 -6.10
CA LYS A 665 -16.23 -16.88 -6.36
C LYS A 665 -14.86 -17.22 -6.94
N ILE A 666 -14.39 -16.47 -7.93
CA ILE A 666 -13.03 -16.63 -8.49
C ILE A 666 -11.99 -16.32 -7.41
N SER A 667 -12.21 -15.27 -6.64
CA SER A 667 -11.34 -14.92 -5.53
C SER A 667 -11.26 -16.05 -4.50
N GLN A 668 -12.35 -16.77 -4.24
CA GLN A 668 -12.34 -17.94 -3.36
C GLN A 668 -11.61 -19.12 -3.99
N MET A 669 -11.82 -19.38 -5.29
CA MET A 669 -11.11 -20.44 -6.02
C MET A 669 -9.58 -20.28 -5.93
N MET A 670 -9.10 -19.04 -6.01
CA MET A 670 -7.68 -18.70 -5.81
C MET A 670 -7.20 -18.85 -4.36
N VAL A 671 -8.07 -18.97 -3.37
CA VAL A 671 -7.67 -19.31 -2.00
C VAL A 671 -7.67 -20.83 -1.81
N ASP A 672 -8.67 -21.51 -2.38
CA ASP A 672 -8.86 -22.95 -2.18
C ASP A 672 -7.82 -23.80 -2.92
N PHE A 673 -7.30 -23.36 -4.08
CA PHE A 673 -6.33 -24.10 -4.90
C PHE A 673 -5.02 -23.33 -5.11
N GLU A 674 -4.01 -23.56 -4.25
CA GLU A 674 -2.67 -22.98 -4.38
C GLU A 674 -1.97 -23.32 -5.70
N GLU A 675 -2.36 -24.42 -6.30
CA GLU A 675 -1.85 -24.91 -7.58
C GLU A 675 -2.28 -24.02 -8.75
N ILE A 676 -3.38 -23.28 -8.67
CA ILE A 676 -3.79 -22.35 -9.74
C ILE A 676 -2.91 -21.09 -9.68
N LYS A 677 -2.12 -20.87 -10.72
CA LYS A 677 -1.25 -19.69 -10.89
C LYS A 677 -2.01 -18.51 -11.48
N GLU A 678 -2.89 -18.77 -12.45
CA GLU A 678 -3.67 -17.76 -13.15
C GLU A 678 -5.02 -18.33 -13.57
N ILE A 679 -6.06 -17.51 -13.52
CA ILE A 679 -7.36 -17.74 -14.12
C ILE A 679 -7.76 -16.50 -14.89
N ASP A 680 -8.28 -16.67 -16.10
CA ASP A 680 -8.76 -15.59 -16.95
C ASP A 680 -10.10 -15.96 -17.56
N ILE A 681 -11.16 -15.25 -17.18
CA ILE A 681 -12.47 -15.30 -17.83
C ILE A 681 -12.55 -14.09 -18.76
N ASN A 682 -12.24 -14.34 -20.02
CA ASN A 682 -12.17 -13.33 -21.05
C ASN A 682 -12.67 -13.88 -22.41
N PRO A 683 -13.87 -13.48 -22.87
CA PRO A 683 -14.82 -12.58 -22.21
C PRO A 683 -15.77 -13.27 -21.23
N ALA A 684 -16.25 -12.51 -20.25
CA ALA A 684 -17.52 -12.74 -19.57
C ALA A 684 -18.58 -11.75 -20.09
N MET A 685 -19.79 -12.23 -20.37
CA MET A 685 -20.88 -11.45 -20.96
C MET A 685 -21.87 -11.04 -19.88
N VAL A 686 -21.98 -9.73 -19.62
CA VAL A 686 -22.90 -9.19 -18.61
C VAL A 686 -24.17 -8.68 -19.27
N ALA A 687 -25.30 -9.24 -18.89
CA ALA A 687 -26.61 -8.77 -19.36
C ALA A 687 -27.13 -7.60 -18.50
N HIS A 688 -28.25 -7.02 -18.91
CA HIS A 688 -28.95 -6.02 -18.09
C HIS A 688 -29.40 -6.59 -16.74
N LYS A 689 -29.71 -5.70 -15.80
CA LYS A 689 -30.01 -5.99 -14.40
C LYS A 689 -30.96 -7.19 -14.24
N ASN A 690 -30.64 -8.09 -13.31
CA ASN A 690 -31.36 -9.33 -12.99
C ASN A 690 -31.33 -10.40 -14.09
N ARG A 691 -30.50 -10.24 -15.13
CA ARG A 691 -30.29 -11.24 -16.20
C ARG A 691 -28.92 -11.91 -16.11
N GLY A 692 -28.08 -11.50 -15.16
CA GLY A 692 -26.84 -12.19 -14.80
C GLY A 692 -25.65 -11.95 -15.74
N ILE A 693 -24.65 -12.80 -15.56
CA ILE A 693 -23.37 -12.82 -16.25
C ILE A 693 -23.09 -14.25 -16.73
N LEU A 694 -22.52 -14.41 -17.93
CA LEU A 694 -22.12 -15.72 -18.46
C LEU A 694 -20.64 -15.72 -18.85
N ALA A 695 -19.87 -16.64 -18.28
CA ALA A 695 -18.52 -16.92 -18.76
C ALA A 695 -18.58 -17.59 -20.15
N VAL A 696 -17.86 -17.02 -21.13
CA VAL A 696 -17.81 -17.53 -22.51
C VAL A 696 -16.50 -18.26 -22.79
N ASP A 697 -15.39 -17.69 -22.32
CA ASP A 697 -14.08 -18.36 -22.30
C ASP A 697 -13.54 -18.41 -20.87
N CYS A 698 -12.72 -19.41 -20.59
CA CYS A 698 -12.00 -19.54 -19.33
C CYS A 698 -10.67 -20.24 -19.59
N ARG A 699 -9.60 -19.65 -19.09
CA ARG A 699 -8.27 -20.22 -19.10
C ARG A 699 -7.75 -20.32 -17.67
N ILE A 700 -7.19 -21.47 -17.31
CA ILE A 700 -6.56 -21.68 -16.01
C ILE A 700 -5.14 -22.21 -16.23
N ILE A 701 -4.16 -21.50 -15.66
CA ILE A 701 -2.74 -21.87 -15.64
C ILE A 701 -2.44 -22.45 -14.25
N ILE A 702 -1.75 -23.58 -14.23
CA ILE A 702 -1.36 -24.31 -13.01
C ILE A 702 0.15 -24.33 -12.84
#